data_AF-A0A641AGC9-F1
#
_entry.id   AF-A0A641AGC9-F1
#
_cell.length_a   1.000
_cell.length_b   1.000
_cell.length_c   1.000
_cell.angle_alpha   90.00
_cell.angle_beta   90.00
_cell.angle_gamma   90.00
#
_symmetry.space_group_name_H-M   'P 1'
#
loop_
_entity.id
_entity.type
_entity.pdbx_description
1 polymer ?
#
loop_
_entity_poly.entity_id
_entity_poly.type
_entity_poly.pdbx_seq_one_letter_code
_entity_poly.pdbx_strand_id
1 'polypeptide(L)'
;MNTTNKLVFSSIILASFLFLTLTSVAQVFADEELDNRVVILGIDIKSISSNQYHADQIDTVIGLMSTINKGDDFYFMPMDAPNNYIGPYRAGNNDFGEFTEQIRQTISNSESNTTLGIEVDQTLGESYGLLDMESAPPGSGIYLISTNNYPNQQEYISNRIDPVLDLFFGRQWHVSSFSLSGIPGSTAQVSKTLASSTGGNIFELNNISGLKLFTDHLLYKDNRGTLISSGEKKLTFSDLLISDIEVLPGTEYVMALFFRDNNAGSLRLKNPDGLEASTGDRSSSTVVETPNAVIWIINEPTPGIWNVDVTGISGQVSSWYLTSNKYNLNFQVPEVVPTDEAATISAFITEAQSLTLMTDGASMTAEVKTPLDTSVMYKLKDDGTDGDLASGDGYYSANIPAPLEEGKYGVSVQLSWPNINYNLTRDFIFEAQVFPSIEMIPLYTTNLFVGEEYTVATLYVKVKDAPYAVLPSLIAPQVTNDSQFDGILKINPRTPDADGKAWMYDVIFAPTEPGQISTIFNIQLDYADRSYSRATDNLVLESKLIPQAPAQRYSPQPPQAPTATPADSNNSSETNIPLGLIIPVSIVILLIAIVAIYRNSLPKPYGFISDESGNQALNFNKLPNTNLFKSIFARHIVTGPETGLEEFSGCNFTFGKGTLLVTATSASHTIRINNHPLVGSAYISDGTWIGATGKLFRFTLDRTYPDQIS
;
A
#
# COMPACT_ATOMS: atom_id res chain seq x y z
N MET A 1 21.82 31.59 -17.19
CA MET A 1 20.35 31.71 -17.40
C MET A 1 19.94 33.17 -17.32
N ASN A 2 19.26 33.68 -18.35
CA ASN A 2 18.69 35.03 -18.39
C ASN A 2 17.59 35.18 -17.33
N THR A 3 17.36 36.38 -16.80
CA THR A 3 16.40 36.68 -15.71
C THR A 3 15.00 36.18 -16.02
N THR A 4 14.63 36.15 -17.29
CA THR A 4 13.36 35.60 -17.81
C THR A 4 13.24 34.10 -17.60
N ASN A 5 14.32 33.33 -17.81
CA ASN A 5 14.31 31.88 -17.61
C ASN A 5 14.26 31.51 -16.12
N LYS A 6 14.82 32.36 -15.23
CA LYS A 6 14.67 32.18 -13.77
C LYS A 6 13.22 32.38 -13.32
N LEU A 7 12.54 33.40 -13.85
CA LEU A 7 11.14 33.69 -13.51
C LEU A 7 10.16 32.62 -14.02
N VAL A 8 10.39 32.09 -15.23
CA VAL A 8 9.59 30.98 -15.78
C VAL A 8 9.79 29.71 -14.95
N PHE A 9 11.04 29.38 -14.61
CA PHE A 9 11.34 28.20 -13.79
C PHE A 9 10.77 28.31 -12.37
N SER A 10 10.88 29.48 -11.73
CA SER A 10 10.26 29.73 -10.42
C SER A 10 8.73 29.69 -10.45
N SER A 11 8.10 30.09 -11.57
CA SER A 11 6.63 30.03 -11.72
C SER A 11 6.14 28.60 -11.92
N ILE A 12 6.90 27.76 -12.63
CA ILE A 12 6.61 26.33 -12.78
C ILE A 12 6.76 25.63 -11.44
N ILE A 13 7.83 25.90 -10.68
CA ILE A 13 8.02 25.34 -9.33
C ILE A 13 6.88 25.76 -8.40
N LEU A 14 6.46 27.02 -8.41
CA LEU A 14 5.35 27.50 -7.57
C LEU A 14 4.02 26.84 -7.96
N ALA A 15 3.77 26.63 -9.26
CA ALA A 15 2.58 25.94 -9.74
C ALA A 15 2.58 24.46 -9.36
N SER A 16 3.72 23.77 -9.46
CA SER A 16 3.90 22.39 -9.00
C SER A 16 3.74 22.28 -7.48
N PHE A 17 4.28 23.23 -6.71
CA PHE A 17 4.12 23.27 -5.25
C PHE A 17 2.67 23.50 -4.84
N LEU A 18 1.94 24.40 -5.52
CA LEU A 18 0.51 24.60 -5.30
C LEU A 18 -0.32 23.36 -5.67
N PHE A 19 0.04 22.66 -6.74
CA PHE A 19 -0.63 21.41 -7.16
C PHE A 19 -0.38 20.27 -6.15
N LEU A 20 0.83 20.14 -5.63
CA LEU A 20 1.19 19.16 -4.60
C LEU A 20 0.48 19.46 -3.26
N THR A 21 0.35 20.72 -2.87
CA THR A 21 -0.39 21.10 -1.65
C THR A 21 -1.92 20.93 -1.76
N LEU A 22 -2.46 20.88 -2.99
CA LEU A 22 -3.89 20.64 -3.24
C LEU A 22 -4.23 19.13 -3.29
N THR A 23 -3.24 18.26 -3.50
CA THR A 23 -3.41 16.80 -3.42
C THR A 23 -3.16 16.23 -2.02
N SER A 24 -2.58 17.00 -1.10
CA SER A 24 -2.40 16.62 0.31
C SER A 24 -3.51 17.21 1.19
N VAL A 25 -4.77 16.87 0.89
CA VAL A 25 -5.79 16.88 1.94
C VAL A 25 -5.69 15.53 2.60
N ALA A 26 -4.94 15.45 3.71
CA ALA A 26 -5.06 14.32 4.61
C ALA A 26 -6.56 14.19 4.94
N GLN A 27 -7.19 13.11 4.46
CA GLN A 27 -8.46 12.69 5.00
C GLN A 27 -8.17 12.35 6.46
N VAL A 28 -8.47 13.28 7.35
CA VAL A 28 -8.63 12.97 8.76
C VAL A 28 -9.88 12.11 8.82
N PHE A 29 -9.69 10.80 8.72
CA PHE A 29 -10.63 9.87 9.29
C PHE A 29 -10.71 10.24 10.78
N ALA A 30 -11.93 10.46 11.28
CA ALA A 30 -12.13 10.35 12.71
C ALA A 30 -11.64 8.95 13.10
N ASP A 31 -10.79 8.85 14.13
CA ASP A 31 -10.41 7.58 14.74
C ASP A 31 -11.69 6.76 14.91
N GLU A 32 -11.83 5.66 14.16
CA GLU A 32 -12.73 4.60 14.56
C GLU A 32 -12.23 4.16 15.93
N GLU A 33 -13.08 4.29 16.95
CA GLU A 33 -12.84 3.75 18.27
C GLU A 33 -12.52 2.25 18.09
N LEU A 34 -11.26 1.85 18.24
CA LEU A 34 -10.85 0.46 18.12
C LEU A 34 -11.64 -0.35 19.16
N ASP A 35 -12.55 -1.22 18.71
CA ASP A 35 -13.20 -2.19 19.60
C ASP A 35 -12.10 -3.07 20.21
N ASN A 36 -11.92 -2.97 21.53
CA ASN A 36 -10.91 -3.71 22.26
C ASN A 36 -11.30 -5.20 22.32
N ARG A 37 -10.34 -6.10 22.13
CA ARG A 37 -10.64 -7.54 22.20
C ARG A 37 -10.89 -7.94 23.65
N VAL A 38 -11.83 -8.85 23.84
CA VAL A 38 -12.13 -9.41 25.16
C VAL A 38 -11.42 -10.76 25.32
N VAL A 39 -10.65 -10.89 26.39
CA VAL A 39 -9.84 -12.06 26.73
C VAL A 39 -10.29 -12.61 28.08
N ILE A 40 -10.83 -13.82 28.09
CA ILE A 40 -11.24 -14.52 29.30
C ILE A 40 -10.15 -15.52 29.71
N LEU A 41 -9.70 -15.45 30.96
CA LEU A 41 -8.84 -16.45 31.58
C LEU A 41 -9.70 -17.40 32.41
N GLY A 42 -10.06 -18.54 31.82
CA GLY A 42 -10.77 -19.63 32.48
C GLY A 42 -9.79 -20.49 33.27
N ILE A 43 -9.82 -20.40 34.61
CA ILE A 43 -8.85 -21.08 35.47
C ILE A 43 -9.55 -22.04 36.44
N ASP A 44 -9.11 -23.29 36.46
CA ASP A 44 -9.47 -24.30 37.46
C ASP A 44 -8.65 -24.14 38.73
N ILE A 45 -9.12 -23.24 39.59
CA ILE A 45 -8.38 -22.78 40.76
C ILE A 45 -8.12 -23.94 41.74
N LYS A 46 -9.07 -24.86 41.89
CA LYS A 46 -8.93 -25.99 42.83
C LYS A 46 -7.87 -27.01 42.42
N SER A 47 -7.60 -27.19 41.13
CA SER A 47 -6.51 -28.09 40.71
C SER A 47 -5.14 -27.43 40.76
N ILE A 48 -5.09 -26.12 40.54
CA ILE A 48 -3.85 -25.33 40.52
C ILE A 48 -3.33 -25.02 41.93
N SER A 49 -4.24 -24.70 42.87
CA SER A 49 -3.90 -24.26 44.25
C SER A 49 -2.99 -25.21 45.04
N SER A 50 -2.87 -26.48 44.64
CA SER A 50 -2.00 -27.47 45.30
C SER A 50 -0.55 -27.48 44.82
N ASN A 51 -0.22 -26.74 43.74
CA ASN A 51 1.10 -26.78 43.13
C ASN A 51 1.63 -25.36 42.83
N GLN A 52 2.60 -24.90 43.62
CA GLN A 52 3.23 -23.58 43.43
C GLN A 52 3.81 -23.39 42.03
N TYR A 53 4.37 -24.44 41.42
CA TYR A 53 4.92 -24.34 40.07
C TYR A 53 3.83 -23.99 39.04
N HIS A 54 2.62 -24.52 39.20
CA HIS A 54 1.51 -24.20 38.31
C HIS A 54 1.01 -22.77 38.52
N ALA A 55 0.96 -22.29 39.76
CA ALA A 55 0.64 -20.89 40.06
C ALA A 55 1.68 -19.92 39.46
N ASP A 56 2.98 -20.25 39.58
CA ASP A 56 4.09 -19.44 39.04
C ASP A 56 4.04 -19.30 37.50
N GLN A 57 3.63 -20.37 36.81
CA GLN A 57 3.42 -20.36 35.35
C GLN A 57 2.24 -19.46 34.96
N ILE A 58 1.14 -19.49 35.71
CA ILE A 58 -0.03 -18.64 35.47
C ILE A 58 0.32 -17.17 35.69
N ASP A 59 1.01 -16.85 36.78
CA ASP A 59 1.53 -15.50 37.05
C ASP A 59 2.41 -15.01 35.90
N THR A 60 3.21 -15.90 35.32
CA THR A 60 4.04 -15.58 34.15
C THR A 60 3.22 -15.36 32.88
N VAL A 61 2.21 -16.19 32.60
CA VAL A 61 1.29 -16.01 31.47
C VAL A 61 0.56 -14.66 31.56
N ILE A 62 0.02 -14.32 32.73
CA ILE A 62 -0.66 -13.04 32.96
C ILE A 62 0.32 -11.88 32.76
N GLY A 63 1.54 -11.97 33.29
CA GLY A 63 2.58 -10.96 33.11
C GLY A 63 2.92 -10.73 31.63
N LEU A 64 3.07 -11.79 30.83
CA LEU A 64 3.29 -11.70 29.39
C LEU A 64 2.11 -11.03 28.67
N MET A 65 0.88 -11.48 28.92
CA MET A 65 -0.32 -10.92 28.31
C MET A 65 -0.49 -9.43 28.64
N SER A 66 -0.32 -9.05 29.90
CA SER A 66 -0.45 -7.66 30.36
C SER A 66 0.54 -6.70 29.71
N THR A 67 1.73 -7.21 29.39
CA THR A 67 2.82 -6.40 28.86
C THR A 67 2.76 -6.29 27.34
N ILE A 68 2.33 -7.36 26.67
CA ILE A 68 2.34 -7.47 25.20
C ILE A 68 1.03 -7.00 24.57
N ASN A 69 -0.12 -7.41 25.11
CA ASN A 69 -1.46 -7.14 24.56
C ASN A 69 -2.06 -5.84 25.11
N LYS A 70 -1.32 -4.73 25.03
CA LYS A 70 -1.82 -3.45 25.54
C LYS A 70 -3.15 -3.08 24.87
N GLY A 71 -4.16 -2.75 25.66
CA GLY A 71 -5.49 -2.36 25.19
C GLY A 71 -6.56 -3.45 25.23
N ASP A 72 -6.22 -4.73 25.37
CA ASP A 72 -7.20 -5.82 25.49
C ASP A 72 -7.91 -5.81 26.87
N ASP A 73 -9.14 -6.34 26.90
CA ASP A 73 -10.04 -6.39 28.07
C ASP A 73 -9.96 -7.77 28.71
N PHE A 74 -9.42 -7.86 29.92
CA PHE A 74 -9.23 -9.12 30.61
C PHE A 74 -10.32 -9.39 31.63
N TYR A 75 -10.82 -10.62 31.58
CA TYR A 75 -11.70 -11.19 32.59
C TYR A 75 -11.05 -12.43 33.17
N PHE A 76 -11.21 -12.62 34.48
CA PHE A 76 -10.87 -13.86 35.16
C PHE A 76 -12.15 -14.64 35.45
N MET A 77 -12.19 -15.90 35.04
CA MET A 77 -13.34 -16.78 35.21
C MET A 77 -12.93 -18.06 35.96
N PRO A 78 -13.30 -18.21 37.25
CA PRO A 78 -13.20 -19.47 37.98
C PRO A 78 -13.96 -20.59 37.26
N MET A 79 -13.29 -21.63 36.77
CA MET A 79 -13.98 -22.75 36.09
C MET A 79 -14.87 -23.57 37.04
N ASP A 80 -14.59 -23.52 38.34
CA ASP A 80 -15.42 -24.11 39.40
C ASP A 80 -16.72 -23.33 39.68
N ALA A 81 -16.77 -22.06 39.29
CA ALA A 81 -17.93 -21.17 39.45
C ALA A 81 -17.93 -20.13 38.31
N PRO A 82 -18.22 -20.54 37.05
CA PRO A 82 -18.01 -19.68 35.88
C PRO A 82 -18.85 -18.40 35.85
N ASN A 83 -19.93 -18.36 36.64
CA ASN A 83 -20.79 -17.19 36.83
C ASN A 83 -20.18 -16.10 37.75
N ASN A 84 -19.10 -16.40 38.47
CA ASN A 84 -18.43 -15.48 39.39
C ASN A 84 -17.14 -14.92 38.77
N TYR A 85 -17.23 -14.40 37.55
CA TYR A 85 -16.10 -13.78 36.87
C TYR A 85 -15.79 -12.38 37.42
N ILE A 86 -14.55 -11.92 37.21
CA ILE A 86 -14.07 -10.60 37.62
C ILE A 86 -13.45 -9.89 36.42
N GLY A 87 -13.83 -8.64 36.19
CA GLY A 87 -13.38 -7.79 35.08
C GLY A 87 -14.43 -6.75 34.67
N PRO A 88 -14.18 -5.98 33.60
CA PRO A 88 -12.97 -5.98 32.79
C PRO A 88 -11.79 -5.29 33.47
N TYR A 89 -10.58 -5.76 33.18
CA TYR A 89 -9.33 -5.05 33.45
C TYR A 89 -8.59 -4.78 32.14
N ARG A 90 -8.10 -3.56 31.95
CA ARG A 90 -7.42 -3.19 30.71
C ARG A 90 -5.94 -3.51 30.79
N ALA A 91 -5.43 -4.33 29.89
CA ALA A 91 -3.99 -4.55 29.81
C ALA A 91 -3.24 -3.24 29.51
N GLY A 92 -2.21 -2.96 30.31
CA GLY A 92 -1.42 -1.73 30.23
C GLY A 92 -1.93 -0.56 31.08
N ASN A 93 -3.14 -0.64 31.66
CA ASN A 93 -3.60 0.37 32.63
C ASN A 93 -3.05 0.11 34.04
N ASN A 94 -3.09 1.15 34.88
CA ASN A 94 -2.55 1.11 36.25
C ASN A 94 -3.30 0.12 37.17
N ASP A 95 -4.57 -0.18 36.89
CA ASP A 95 -5.42 -1.10 37.64
C ASP A 95 -5.16 -2.58 37.30
N PHE A 96 -4.46 -2.88 36.20
CA PHE A 96 -4.12 -4.27 35.85
C PHE A 96 -3.24 -4.97 36.89
N GLY A 97 -2.48 -4.20 37.69
CA GLY A 97 -1.77 -4.73 38.84
C GLY A 97 -2.73 -5.34 39.88
N GLU A 98 -3.91 -4.76 40.07
CA GLU A 98 -4.94 -5.28 40.98
C GLU A 98 -5.56 -6.57 40.45
N PHE A 99 -5.77 -6.70 39.14
CA PHE A 99 -6.24 -7.94 38.51
C PHE A 99 -5.32 -9.13 38.82
N THR A 100 -4.02 -8.94 38.61
CA THR A 100 -3.03 -9.99 38.85
C THR A 100 -2.99 -10.41 40.32
N GLU A 101 -3.06 -9.44 41.23
CA GLU A 101 -3.09 -9.71 42.66
C GLU A 101 -4.38 -10.42 43.10
N GLN A 102 -5.53 -10.05 42.54
CA GLN A 102 -6.81 -10.72 42.81
C GLN A 102 -6.80 -12.18 42.36
N ILE A 103 -6.25 -12.49 41.18
CA ILE A 103 -6.11 -13.89 40.72
C ILE A 103 -5.21 -14.66 41.68
N ARG A 104 -4.04 -14.10 42.05
CA ARG A 104 -3.11 -14.74 42.99
C ARG A 104 -3.74 -15.02 44.35
N GLN A 105 -4.48 -14.07 44.89
CA GLN A 105 -5.20 -14.23 46.15
C GLN A 105 -6.30 -15.29 46.03
N THR A 106 -7.04 -15.31 44.92
CA THR A 106 -8.08 -16.31 44.68
C THR A 106 -7.49 -17.72 44.61
N ILE A 107 -6.36 -17.90 43.92
CA ILE A 107 -5.63 -19.18 43.87
C ILE A 107 -5.13 -19.59 45.24
N SER A 108 -4.51 -18.67 45.98
CA SER A 108 -3.92 -18.95 47.30
C SER A 108 -4.96 -19.29 48.37
N ASN A 109 -6.18 -18.73 48.27
CA ASN A 109 -7.25 -18.92 49.24
C ASN A 109 -8.16 -20.13 48.93
N SER A 110 -7.99 -20.79 47.79
CA SER A 110 -8.83 -21.92 47.38
C SER A 110 -8.42 -23.21 48.09
N GLU A 111 -9.41 -24.01 48.52
CA GLU A 111 -9.16 -25.37 48.96
C GLU A 111 -8.89 -26.29 47.76
N SER A 112 -7.75 -26.99 47.77
CA SER A 112 -7.37 -27.87 46.67
C SER A 112 -8.34 -29.04 46.51
N ASN A 113 -8.79 -29.31 45.29
CA ASN A 113 -9.60 -30.48 44.99
C ASN A 113 -9.34 -30.99 43.56
N THR A 114 -8.66 -32.13 43.46
CA THR A 114 -8.24 -32.72 42.19
C THR A 114 -9.11 -33.92 41.76
N THR A 115 -10.26 -34.13 42.42
CA THR A 115 -11.11 -35.32 42.20
C THR A 115 -12.42 -35.04 41.48
N LEU A 116 -12.82 -33.78 41.37
CA LEU A 116 -13.97 -33.37 40.54
C LEU A 116 -13.51 -33.06 39.12
N GLY A 117 -14.14 -33.69 38.13
CA GLY A 117 -14.01 -33.26 36.74
C GLY A 117 -14.68 -31.90 36.55
N ILE A 118 -14.24 -31.14 35.54
CA ILE A 118 -14.79 -29.81 35.25
C ILE A 118 -15.81 -29.91 34.14
N GLU A 119 -16.98 -29.33 34.36
CA GLU A 119 -18.00 -29.12 33.34
C GLU A 119 -17.60 -27.96 32.42
N VAL A 120 -16.77 -28.26 31.42
CA VAL A 120 -16.25 -27.28 30.45
C VAL A 120 -17.37 -26.63 29.64
N ASP A 121 -18.49 -27.34 29.40
CA ASP A 121 -19.70 -26.82 28.75
C ASP A 121 -20.26 -25.59 29.47
N GLN A 122 -20.31 -25.60 30.81
CA GLN A 122 -20.76 -24.44 31.59
C GLN A 122 -19.81 -23.26 31.44
N THR A 123 -18.50 -23.51 31.52
CA THR A 123 -17.48 -22.45 31.35
C THR A 123 -17.59 -21.80 29.97
N LEU A 124 -17.71 -22.60 28.92
CA LEU A 124 -17.86 -22.09 27.55
C LEU A 124 -19.18 -21.34 27.34
N GLY A 125 -20.27 -21.83 27.93
CA GLY A 125 -21.58 -21.16 27.87
C GLY A 125 -21.57 -19.78 28.53
N GLU A 126 -21.05 -19.67 29.76
CA GLU A 126 -20.92 -18.39 30.46
C GLU A 126 -19.94 -17.45 29.75
N SER A 127 -18.84 -18.00 29.21
CA SER A 127 -17.88 -17.22 28.41
C SER A 127 -18.51 -16.64 27.15
N TYR A 128 -19.32 -17.44 26.43
CA TYR A 128 -20.05 -16.96 25.27
C TYR A 128 -21.02 -15.84 25.64
N GLY A 129 -21.78 -16.02 26.74
CA GLY A 129 -22.70 -14.99 27.23
C GLY A 129 -21.99 -13.69 27.60
N LEU A 130 -20.83 -13.77 28.24
CA LEU A 130 -20.00 -12.62 28.56
C LEU A 130 -19.46 -11.93 27.29
N LEU A 131 -18.87 -12.67 26.35
CA LEU A 131 -18.37 -12.10 25.09
C LEU A 131 -19.48 -11.44 24.26
N ASP A 132 -20.68 -12.02 24.24
CA ASP A 132 -21.83 -11.44 23.53
C ASP A 132 -22.35 -10.19 24.23
N MET A 133 -22.39 -10.17 25.56
CA MET A 133 -22.78 -9.01 26.36
C MET A 133 -21.83 -7.82 26.15
N GLU A 134 -20.52 -8.09 26.09
CA GLU A 134 -19.49 -7.07 25.82
C GLU A 134 -19.38 -6.69 24.34
N SER A 135 -20.21 -7.29 23.46
CA SER A 135 -20.13 -7.09 22.01
C SER A 135 -18.73 -7.34 21.44
N ALA A 136 -18.04 -8.38 21.95
CA ALA A 136 -16.62 -8.59 21.71
C ALA A 136 -16.28 -8.74 20.21
N PRO A 137 -15.25 -8.05 19.71
CA PRO A 137 -14.88 -8.10 18.29
C PRO A 137 -14.27 -9.45 17.91
N PRO A 138 -14.17 -9.76 16.59
CA PRO A 138 -13.39 -10.89 16.09
C PRO A 138 -11.98 -10.96 16.69
N GLY A 139 -11.51 -12.17 16.97
CA GLY A 139 -10.22 -12.39 17.64
C GLY A 139 -10.25 -12.31 19.17
N SER A 140 -11.40 -12.01 19.77
CA SER A 140 -11.67 -12.22 21.20
C SER A 140 -11.78 -13.71 21.55
N GLY A 141 -11.77 -14.07 22.83
CA GLY A 141 -11.93 -15.46 23.21
C GLY A 141 -11.53 -15.81 24.63
N ILE A 142 -11.34 -17.12 24.85
CA ILE A 142 -11.00 -17.69 26.16
C ILE A 142 -9.72 -18.52 26.10
N TYR A 143 -8.92 -18.45 27.17
CA TYR A 143 -7.83 -19.36 27.47
C TYR A 143 -8.19 -20.22 28.68
N LEU A 144 -8.20 -21.54 28.51
CA LEU A 144 -8.52 -22.51 29.56
C LEU A 144 -7.26 -23.05 30.23
N ILE A 145 -7.25 -23.12 31.56
CA ILE A 145 -6.14 -23.64 32.36
C ILE A 145 -6.68 -24.60 33.41
N SER A 146 -6.33 -25.89 33.30
CA SER A 146 -6.72 -26.92 34.27
C SER A 146 -5.75 -28.09 34.28
N THR A 147 -5.62 -28.74 35.44
CA THR A 147 -4.94 -30.04 35.60
C THR A 147 -5.91 -31.20 35.84
N ASN A 148 -7.20 -30.93 35.97
CA ASN A 148 -8.25 -31.92 36.17
C ASN A 148 -8.69 -32.59 34.84
N ASN A 149 -9.46 -33.67 34.97
CA ASN A 149 -10.02 -34.36 33.81
C ASN A 149 -11.20 -33.59 33.22
N TYR A 150 -11.16 -33.37 31.92
CA TYR A 150 -12.35 -32.98 31.16
C TYR A 150 -13.20 -34.21 30.84
N PRO A 151 -14.53 -34.10 30.83
CA PRO A 151 -15.39 -35.13 30.31
C PRO A 151 -15.05 -35.38 28.83
N ASN A 152 -14.71 -36.62 28.50
CA ASN A 152 -14.23 -37.01 27.17
C ASN A 152 -15.17 -38.00 26.46
N GLN A 153 -16.36 -38.21 27.00
CA GLN A 153 -17.37 -39.07 26.38
C GLN A 153 -17.86 -38.41 25.08
N GLN A 154 -17.89 -39.16 23.99
CA GLN A 154 -18.27 -38.64 22.67
C GLN A 154 -19.63 -37.94 22.70
N GLU A 155 -20.60 -38.51 23.43
CA GLU A 155 -21.95 -37.95 23.57
C GLU A 155 -21.95 -36.59 24.28
N TYR A 156 -21.09 -36.42 25.29
CA TYR A 156 -20.95 -35.13 25.98
C TYR A 156 -20.35 -34.08 25.04
N ILE A 157 -19.29 -34.43 24.30
CA ILE A 157 -18.64 -33.52 23.35
C ILE A 157 -19.64 -33.11 22.26
N SER A 158 -20.29 -34.08 21.59
CA SER A 158 -21.19 -33.79 20.46
C SER A 158 -22.44 -33.02 20.86
N ASN A 159 -22.99 -33.27 22.05
CA ASN A 159 -24.28 -32.72 22.44
C ASN A 159 -24.16 -31.42 23.24
N ARG A 160 -23.00 -31.14 23.85
CA ARG A 160 -22.83 -29.99 24.76
C ARG A 160 -21.69 -29.07 24.41
N ILE A 161 -20.59 -29.59 23.86
CA ILE A 161 -19.40 -28.78 23.55
C ILE A 161 -19.48 -28.27 22.11
N ASP A 162 -19.65 -29.16 21.13
CA ASP A 162 -19.66 -28.81 19.70
C ASP A 162 -20.65 -27.68 19.36
N PRO A 163 -21.91 -27.67 19.86
CA PRO A 163 -22.85 -26.60 19.56
C PRO A 163 -22.39 -25.22 20.04
N VAL A 164 -21.65 -25.15 21.17
CA VAL A 164 -21.13 -23.89 21.69
C VAL A 164 -19.90 -23.46 20.89
N LEU A 165 -19.02 -24.40 20.51
CA LEU A 165 -17.85 -24.10 19.68
C LEU A 165 -18.24 -23.57 18.29
N ASP A 166 -19.32 -24.07 17.70
CA ASP A 166 -19.86 -23.56 16.42
C ASP A 166 -20.25 -22.08 16.54
N LEU A 167 -20.78 -21.65 17.69
CA LEU A 167 -21.11 -20.25 17.94
C LEU A 167 -19.84 -19.39 18.07
N PHE A 168 -18.82 -19.87 18.78
CA PHE A 168 -17.50 -19.20 18.85
C PHE A 168 -16.88 -19.05 17.46
N PHE A 169 -16.86 -20.13 16.67
CA PHE A 169 -16.33 -20.13 15.31
C PHE A 169 -17.08 -19.13 14.41
N GLY A 170 -18.41 -19.10 14.48
CA GLY A 170 -19.24 -18.17 13.72
C GLY A 170 -18.98 -16.69 14.03
N ARG A 171 -18.53 -16.37 15.26
CA ARG A 171 -18.14 -15.01 15.69
C ARG A 171 -16.64 -14.73 15.50
N GLN A 172 -15.86 -15.69 15.00
CA GLN A 172 -14.40 -15.62 14.94
C GLN A 172 -13.76 -15.42 16.33
N TRP A 173 -14.38 -15.99 17.37
CA TRP A 173 -13.82 -16.06 18.71
C TRP A 173 -13.10 -17.39 18.92
N HIS A 174 -12.00 -17.37 19.67
CA HIS A 174 -11.16 -18.55 19.85
C HIS A 174 -11.30 -19.17 21.25
N VAL A 175 -11.22 -20.50 21.30
CA VAL A 175 -11.03 -21.25 22.55
C VAL A 175 -9.62 -21.82 22.52
N SER A 176 -8.72 -21.30 23.36
CA SER A 176 -7.35 -21.77 23.49
C SER A 176 -7.14 -22.43 24.86
N SER A 177 -6.05 -23.16 25.02
CA SER A 177 -5.74 -23.82 26.30
C SER A 177 -4.25 -23.79 26.63
N PHE A 178 -3.95 -23.76 27.93
CA PHE A 178 -2.61 -23.98 28.44
C PHE A 178 -2.51 -25.38 29.02
N SER A 179 -1.53 -26.15 28.54
CA SER A 179 -1.22 -27.48 29.02
C SER A 179 -0.09 -27.40 30.04
N LEU A 180 -0.43 -27.52 31.32
CA LEU A 180 0.49 -27.62 32.45
C LEU A 180 1.10 -29.03 32.57
N SER A 181 2.18 -29.15 33.34
CA SER A 181 2.84 -30.42 33.59
C SER A 181 1.97 -31.36 34.42
N GLY A 182 1.88 -32.62 33.99
CA GLY A 182 1.11 -33.66 34.68
C GLY A 182 -0.35 -33.81 34.24
N ILE A 183 -0.77 -33.14 33.16
CA ILE A 183 -2.13 -33.25 32.62
C ILE A 183 -2.43 -34.68 32.10
N PRO A 184 -3.60 -35.26 32.40
CA PRO A 184 -4.04 -36.53 31.82
C PRO A 184 -4.15 -36.48 30.29
N GLY A 185 -3.74 -37.55 29.60
CA GLY A 185 -3.80 -37.60 28.12
C GLY A 185 -5.22 -37.43 27.53
N SER A 186 -6.25 -37.78 28.30
CA SER A 186 -7.66 -37.50 27.97
C SER A 186 -7.98 -36.00 27.89
N THR A 187 -7.45 -35.20 28.81
CA THR A 187 -7.63 -33.74 28.84
C THR A 187 -6.91 -33.07 27.67
N ALA A 188 -5.72 -33.56 27.29
CA ALA A 188 -4.99 -33.07 26.13
C ALA A 188 -5.80 -33.27 24.82
N GLN A 189 -6.47 -34.42 24.66
CA GLN A 189 -7.28 -34.70 23.49
C GLN A 189 -8.51 -33.77 23.39
N VAL A 190 -9.22 -33.56 24.50
CA VAL A 190 -10.38 -32.64 24.53
C VAL A 190 -9.93 -31.21 24.24
N SER A 191 -8.83 -30.75 24.86
CA SER A 191 -8.25 -29.42 24.62
C SER A 191 -7.89 -29.20 23.16
N LYS A 192 -7.42 -30.24 22.47
CA LYS A 192 -7.15 -30.20 21.03
C LYS A 192 -8.42 -30.03 20.20
N THR A 193 -9.49 -30.73 20.55
CA THR A 193 -10.80 -30.53 19.91
C THR A 193 -11.25 -29.08 20.07
N LEU A 194 -11.28 -28.57 21.30
CA LEU A 194 -11.69 -27.18 21.62
C LEU A 194 -10.93 -26.14 20.78
N ALA A 195 -9.61 -26.25 20.74
CA ALA A 195 -8.74 -25.36 19.98
C ALA A 195 -8.97 -25.47 18.46
N SER A 196 -8.94 -26.68 17.92
CA SER A 196 -9.03 -26.89 16.47
C SER A 196 -10.37 -26.46 15.86
N SER A 197 -11.47 -26.58 16.61
CA SER A 197 -12.80 -26.20 16.12
C SER A 197 -13.02 -24.68 16.03
N THR A 198 -12.21 -23.88 16.72
CA THR A 198 -12.39 -22.41 16.81
C THR A 198 -11.21 -21.62 16.26
N GLY A 199 -10.21 -22.29 15.69
CA GLY A 199 -8.95 -21.66 15.28
C GLY A 199 -8.06 -21.22 16.46
N GLY A 200 -8.33 -21.75 17.66
CA GLY A 200 -7.52 -21.53 18.86
C GLY A 200 -6.24 -22.38 18.90
N ASN A 201 -5.47 -22.21 19.96
CA ASN A 201 -4.15 -22.83 20.12
C ASN A 201 -4.02 -23.59 21.46
N ILE A 202 -3.08 -24.54 21.51
CA ILE A 202 -2.66 -25.20 22.75
C ILE A 202 -1.23 -24.78 23.03
N PHE A 203 -0.97 -24.24 24.21
CA PHE A 203 0.36 -23.82 24.65
C PHE A 203 0.84 -24.74 25.78
N GLU A 204 1.91 -25.48 25.55
CA GLU A 204 2.48 -26.38 26.56
C GLU A 204 3.44 -25.64 27.49
N LEU A 205 3.06 -25.42 28.75
CA LEU A 205 3.86 -24.68 29.75
C LEU A 205 4.79 -25.59 30.57
N ASN A 206 5.20 -26.71 29.97
CA ASN A 206 6.05 -27.70 30.62
C ASN A 206 7.52 -27.25 30.77
N ASN A 207 7.91 -26.22 30.02
CA ASN A 207 9.25 -25.63 30.01
C ASN A 207 9.19 -24.18 29.48
N ILE A 208 10.32 -23.48 29.57
CA ILE A 208 10.44 -22.09 29.08
C ILE A 208 10.17 -21.92 27.58
N SER A 209 10.34 -22.95 26.76
CA SER A 209 10.05 -22.87 25.31
C SER A 209 8.56 -22.71 25.04
N GLY A 210 7.70 -23.25 25.91
CA GLY A 210 6.26 -23.02 25.88
C GLY A 210 5.87 -21.56 26.06
N LEU A 211 6.48 -20.89 27.03
CA LEU A 211 6.29 -19.46 27.29
C LEU A 211 6.79 -18.61 26.11
N LYS A 212 7.89 -19.01 25.48
CA LYS A 212 8.40 -18.38 24.26
C LYS A 212 7.41 -18.50 23.11
N LEU A 213 6.89 -19.70 22.84
CA LEU A 213 5.90 -19.94 21.78
C LEU A 213 4.61 -19.15 22.02
N PHE A 214 4.16 -19.08 23.27
CA PHE A 214 3.01 -18.24 23.62
C PHE A 214 3.31 -16.75 23.37
N THR A 215 4.51 -16.28 23.73
CA THR A 215 4.91 -14.90 23.46
C THR A 215 4.98 -14.57 21.97
N ASP A 216 5.55 -15.46 21.15
CA ASP A 216 5.53 -15.29 19.69
C ASP A 216 4.11 -15.19 19.16
N HIS A 217 3.19 -16.00 19.70
CA HIS A 217 1.78 -15.97 19.31
C HIS A 217 1.14 -14.61 19.62
N LEU A 218 1.37 -14.06 20.82
CA LEU A 218 0.88 -12.73 21.18
C LEU A 218 1.44 -11.64 20.25
N LEU A 219 2.75 -11.66 19.98
CA LEU A 219 3.40 -10.70 19.09
C LEU A 219 2.92 -10.81 17.63
N TYR A 220 2.73 -12.03 17.14
CA TYR A 220 2.23 -12.29 15.80
C TYR A 220 0.79 -11.80 15.64
N LYS A 221 -0.08 -12.07 16.63
CA LYS A 221 -1.49 -11.65 16.62
C LYS A 221 -1.64 -10.14 16.45
N ASP A 222 -0.72 -9.37 17.01
CA ASP A 222 -0.73 -7.90 17.00
C ASP A 222 0.23 -7.29 15.97
N ASN A 223 0.78 -8.12 15.04
CA ASN A 223 1.75 -7.71 14.02
C ASN A 223 2.97 -6.96 14.58
N ARG A 224 3.40 -7.29 15.81
CA ARG A 224 4.50 -6.62 16.51
C ARG A 224 5.89 -7.16 16.14
N GLY A 225 5.95 -8.18 15.27
CA GLY A 225 7.19 -8.81 14.83
C GLY A 225 7.47 -10.13 15.56
N THR A 226 8.72 -10.58 15.49
CA THR A 226 9.16 -11.87 16.06
C THR A 226 10.33 -11.66 17.00
N LEU A 227 10.43 -12.52 18.02
CA LEU A 227 11.54 -12.50 18.96
C LEU A 227 12.84 -12.96 18.29
N ILE A 228 13.91 -12.18 18.48
CA ILE A 228 15.27 -12.48 18.05
C ILE A 228 16.01 -13.13 19.22
N SER A 229 16.67 -14.27 18.98
CA SER A 229 17.45 -14.95 20.02
C SER A 229 18.74 -14.17 20.30
N SER A 230 19.05 -13.95 21.57
CA SER A 230 20.35 -13.39 22.01
C SER A 230 21.18 -14.40 22.82
N GLY A 231 20.56 -15.43 23.39
CA GLY A 231 21.29 -16.52 24.02
C GLY A 231 20.39 -17.54 24.72
N GLU A 232 20.85 -18.78 24.83
CA GLU A 232 20.16 -19.83 25.57
C GLU A 232 21.19 -20.79 26.19
N LYS A 233 20.98 -21.14 27.47
CA LYS A 233 21.89 -22.04 28.18
C LYS A 233 21.19 -22.71 29.35
N LYS A 234 21.54 -23.97 29.62
CA LYS A 234 21.25 -24.64 30.89
C LYS A 234 22.36 -24.31 31.89
N LEU A 235 22.02 -23.57 32.94
CA LEU A 235 22.95 -23.09 33.95
C LEU A 235 22.92 -23.97 35.21
N THR A 236 24.07 -24.09 35.84
CA THR A 236 24.20 -24.39 37.27
C THR A 236 24.37 -23.09 38.06
N PHE A 237 24.23 -23.12 39.39
CA PHE A 237 24.29 -21.90 40.22
C PHE A 237 25.58 -21.07 40.05
N SER A 238 26.70 -21.71 39.68
CA SER A 238 27.98 -21.04 39.42
C SER A 238 28.19 -20.59 37.97
N ASP A 239 27.30 -20.97 37.06
CA ASP A 239 27.42 -20.62 35.66
C ASP A 239 26.90 -19.21 35.38
N LEU A 240 27.45 -18.62 34.31
CA LEU A 240 27.04 -17.33 33.74
C LEU A 240 26.51 -17.56 32.32
N LEU A 241 25.45 -16.85 31.97
CA LEU A 241 25.07 -16.55 30.59
C LEU A 241 25.34 -15.06 30.35
N ILE A 242 26.11 -14.78 29.30
CA ILE A 242 26.27 -13.44 28.74
C ILE A 242 25.59 -13.47 27.39
N SER A 243 24.72 -12.51 27.11
CA SER A 243 24.10 -12.33 25.80
C SER A 243 24.09 -10.88 25.37
N ASP A 244 24.11 -10.66 24.07
CA ASP A 244 24.16 -9.34 23.47
C ASP A 244 22.81 -9.00 22.80
N ILE A 245 22.35 -7.77 23.01
CA ILE A 245 21.17 -7.19 22.40
C ILE A 245 21.64 -5.98 21.59
N GLU A 246 21.37 -6.00 20.31
CA GLU A 246 21.84 -4.96 19.41
C GLU A 246 20.75 -3.93 19.19
N VAL A 247 21.13 -2.67 19.36
CA VAL A 247 20.24 -1.53 19.24
C VAL A 247 20.74 -0.64 18.11
N LEU A 248 19.95 -0.55 17.05
CA LEU A 248 20.25 0.29 15.90
C LEU A 248 19.98 1.77 16.21
N PRO A 249 20.65 2.71 15.53
CA PRO A 249 20.26 4.11 15.58
C PRO A 249 18.82 4.29 15.10
N GLY A 250 18.08 5.16 15.78
CA GLY A 250 16.65 5.37 15.53
C GLY A 250 15.74 4.30 16.13
N THR A 251 16.25 3.34 16.91
CA THR A 251 15.39 2.43 17.66
C THR A 251 14.49 3.20 18.62
N GLU A 252 13.19 3.04 18.44
CA GLU A 252 12.13 3.67 19.24
C GLU A 252 11.96 2.94 20.57
N TYR A 253 11.97 1.61 20.54
CA TYR A 253 12.01 0.80 21.75
C TYR A 253 12.68 -0.54 21.54
N VAL A 254 13.21 -1.09 22.64
CA VAL A 254 13.67 -2.47 22.76
C VAL A 254 12.81 -3.15 23.82
N MET A 255 12.23 -4.29 23.48
CA MET A 255 11.66 -5.22 24.44
C MET A 255 12.62 -6.40 24.61
N ALA A 256 13.35 -6.45 25.72
CA ALA A 256 14.21 -7.56 26.07
C ALA A 256 13.45 -8.53 26.99
N LEU A 257 13.45 -9.81 26.64
CA LEU A 257 12.64 -10.85 27.26
C LEU A 257 13.49 -12.05 27.64
N PHE A 258 13.36 -12.46 28.90
CA PHE A 258 14.16 -13.53 29.48
C PHE A 258 13.25 -14.56 30.08
N PHE A 259 13.44 -15.82 29.72
CA PHE A 259 12.73 -16.93 30.35
C PHE A 259 13.67 -17.75 31.22
N ARG A 260 13.20 -18.18 32.38
CA ARG A 260 13.96 -18.94 33.37
C ARG A 260 13.12 -20.03 34.02
N ASP A 261 13.73 -21.19 34.28
CA ASP A 261 13.05 -22.31 34.96
C ASP A 261 12.71 -21.99 36.43
N ASN A 262 13.49 -21.13 37.10
CA ASN A 262 13.22 -20.69 38.47
C ASN A 262 13.48 -19.19 38.66
N ASN A 263 12.88 -18.64 39.71
CA ASN A 263 12.94 -17.23 40.08
C ASN A 263 14.20 -16.84 40.88
N ALA A 264 15.18 -17.73 40.99
CA ALA A 264 16.42 -17.46 41.72
C ALA A 264 17.41 -16.64 40.88
N GLY A 265 18.48 -16.16 41.52
CA GLY A 265 19.60 -15.51 40.86
C GLY A 265 19.40 -14.02 40.57
N SER A 266 20.24 -13.48 39.69
CA SER A 266 20.25 -12.08 39.30
C SER A 266 20.36 -11.96 37.79
N LEU A 267 19.59 -11.02 37.24
CA LEU A 267 19.68 -10.63 35.86
C LEU A 267 20.01 -9.14 35.79
N ARG A 268 21.08 -8.81 35.05
CA ARG A 268 21.57 -7.44 34.90
C ARG A 268 21.60 -7.10 33.42
N LEU A 269 21.02 -5.97 33.06
CA LEU A 269 21.08 -5.41 31.72
C LEU A 269 21.98 -4.17 31.76
N LYS A 270 22.97 -4.11 30.87
CA LYS A 270 23.92 -3.00 30.76
C LYS A 270 23.81 -2.34 29.40
N ASN A 271 23.86 -1.02 29.40
CA ASN A 271 23.92 -0.22 28.19
C ASN A 271 25.30 -0.32 27.51
N PRO A 272 25.49 0.25 26.30
CA PRO A 272 26.76 0.24 25.60
C PRO A 272 27.93 0.91 26.36
N ASP A 273 27.62 1.81 27.31
CA ASP A 273 28.62 2.44 28.18
C ASP A 273 29.00 1.57 29.39
N GLY A 274 28.41 0.37 29.52
CA GLY A 274 28.62 -0.56 30.62
C GLY A 274 27.88 -0.18 31.91
N LEU A 275 27.01 0.84 31.86
CA LEU A 275 26.17 1.23 32.97
C LEU A 275 24.97 0.29 33.05
N GLU A 276 24.63 -0.13 34.27
CA GLU A 276 23.41 -0.90 34.46
C GLU A 276 22.19 -0.06 34.14
N ALA A 277 21.22 -0.69 33.48
CA ALA A 277 19.86 -0.21 33.36
C ALA A 277 19.17 -0.28 34.74
N SER A 278 19.67 0.43 35.76
CA SER A 278 19.03 0.50 37.08
C SER A 278 19.08 1.89 37.73
N THR A 279 17.90 2.32 38.17
CA THR A 279 17.54 3.43 39.08
C THR A 279 17.93 4.87 38.75
N GLY A 280 19.03 5.16 38.05
CA GLY A 280 19.44 6.54 37.73
C GLY A 280 18.87 7.11 36.43
N ASP A 281 18.53 6.25 35.47
CA ASP A 281 18.15 6.58 34.08
C ASP A 281 16.66 6.24 33.79
N ARG A 282 15.87 5.99 34.83
CA ARG A 282 14.54 5.34 34.77
C ARG A 282 13.38 6.22 34.29
N SER A 283 13.62 7.35 33.62
CA SER A 283 12.49 8.12 33.08
C SER A 283 11.82 7.45 31.86
N SER A 284 12.48 6.51 31.17
CA SER A 284 11.98 5.92 29.92
C SER A 284 11.95 4.38 29.85
N SER A 285 12.14 3.64 30.95
CA SER A 285 12.10 2.16 30.94
C SER A 285 11.12 1.56 31.96
N THR A 286 10.49 0.44 31.59
CA THR A 286 9.58 -0.35 32.44
C THR A 286 10.04 -1.79 32.53
N VAL A 287 9.93 -2.39 33.73
CA VAL A 287 10.34 -3.77 34.00
C VAL A 287 9.19 -4.54 34.62
N VAL A 288 8.88 -5.70 34.05
CA VAL A 288 7.93 -6.66 34.62
C VAL A 288 8.69 -7.94 34.92
N GLU A 289 8.75 -8.31 36.19
CA GLU A 289 9.39 -9.54 36.64
C GLU A 289 8.33 -10.51 37.17
N THR A 290 8.31 -11.70 36.60
CA THR A 290 7.47 -12.82 37.02
C THR A 290 8.38 -13.98 37.47
N PRO A 291 7.82 -15.07 38.04
CA PRO A 291 8.62 -16.21 38.43
C PRO A 291 9.47 -16.79 37.28
N ASN A 292 8.89 -16.93 36.09
CA ASN A 292 9.52 -17.59 34.95
C ASN A 292 9.88 -16.67 33.78
N ALA A 293 9.58 -15.37 33.86
CA ALA A 293 9.98 -14.40 32.84
C ALA A 293 10.41 -13.04 33.43
N VAL A 294 11.30 -12.34 32.73
CA VAL A 294 11.63 -10.94 32.99
C VAL A 294 11.52 -10.17 31.68
N ILE A 295 10.77 -9.07 31.69
CA ILE A 295 10.48 -8.25 30.51
C ILE A 295 10.98 -6.82 30.78
N TRP A 296 11.95 -6.37 30.02
CA TRP A 296 12.37 -4.97 29.97
C TRP A 296 11.81 -4.32 28.71
N ILE A 297 11.13 -3.19 28.87
CA ILE A 297 10.82 -2.29 27.76
C ILE A 297 11.64 -1.02 27.97
N ILE A 298 12.48 -0.69 27.00
CA ILE A 298 13.38 0.46 27.03
C ILE A 298 12.95 1.34 25.87
N ASN A 299 12.43 2.53 26.17
CA ASN A 299 12.08 3.50 25.14
C ASN A 299 13.29 4.40 24.86
N GLU A 300 13.48 4.72 23.58
CA GLU A 300 14.60 5.47 23.02
C GLU A 300 15.98 4.99 23.55
N PRO A 301 16.30 3.69 23.43
CA PRO A 301 17.55 3.15 23.94
C PRO A 301 18.76 3.73 23.20
N THR A 302 19.86 3.94 23.95
CA THR A 302 21.15 4.30 23.38
C THR A 302 21.60 3.26 22.33
N PRO A 303 21.94 3.65 21.09
CA PRO A 303 22.40 2.72 20.07
C PRO A 303 23.71 2.02 20.46
N GLY A 304 23.85 0.76 20.06
CA GLY A 304 25.03 -0.06 20.34
C GLY A 304 24.68 -1.44 20.90
N ILE A 305 25.68 -2.10 21.49
CA ILE A 305 25.52 -3.43 22.08
C ILE A 305 25.14 -3.29 23.55
N TRP A 306 23.94 -3.72 23.88
CA TRP A 306 23.48 -3.90 25.25
C TRP A 306 23.81 -5.31 25.71
N ASN A 307 24.33 -5.44 26.91
CA ASN A 307 24.82 -6.71 27.42
C ASN A 307 23.94 -7.20 28.57
N VAL A 308 23.63 -8.48 28.55
CA VAL A 308 22.82 -9.15 29.57
C VAL A 308 23.70 -10.14 30.31
N ASP A 309 23.77 -10.00 31.63
CA ASP A 309 24.40 -10.96 32.52
C ASP A 309 23.35 -11.70 33.35
N VAL A 310 23.34 -13.04 33.26
CA VAL A 310 22.48 -13.91 34.06
C VAL A 310 23.34 -14.83 34.94
N THR A 311 23.17 -14.74 36.27
CA THR A 311 23.96 -15.52 37.24
C THR A 311 23.11 -16.03 38.40
N GLY A 312 23.57 -17.08 39.08
CA GLY A 312 22.89 -17.61 40.27
C GLY A 312 21.58 -18.34 39.97
N ILE A 313 21.33 -18.68 38.70
CA ILE A 313 20.17 -19.46 38.25
C ILE A 313 20.60 -20.90 38.02
N SER A 314 19.81 -21.87 38.46
CA SER A 314 19.98 -23.29 38.12
C SER A 314 18.81 -23.77 37.25
N GLY A 315 19.08 -24.30 36.07
CA GLY A 315 18.03 -24.67 35.11
C GLY A 315 18.23 -24.02 33.75
N GLN A 316 17.27 -24.18 32.86
CA GLN A 316 17.29 -23.57 31.54
C GLN A 316 16.96 -22.07 31.65
N VAL A 317 17.74 -21.28 30.91
CA VAL A 317 17.48 -19.85 30.70
C VAL A 317 17.59 -19.53 29.22
N SER A 318 16.78 -18.61 28.74
CA SER A 318 16.87 -18.08 27.39
C SER A 318 16.61 -16.57 27.37
N SER A 319 17.27 -15.89 26.45
CA SER A 319 17.27 -14.44 26.25
C SER A 319 16.84 -14.14 24.82
N TRP A 320 15.90 -13.22 24.70
CA TRP A 320 15.25 -12.82 23.47
C TRP A 320 15.05 -11.32 23.45
N TYR A 321 14.93 -10.73 22.27
CA TYR A 321 14.58 -9.33 22.16
C TYR A 321 13.77 -9.02 20.91
N LEU A 322 13.05 -7.90 20.95
CA LEU A 322 12.34 -7.29 19.84
C LEU A 322 12.72 -5.81 19.81
N THR A 323 12.87 -5.25 18.61
CA THR A 323 13.12 -3.81 18.44
C THR A 323 12.12 -3.19 17.47
N SER A 324 11.74 -1.94 17.72
CA SER A 324 11.06 -1.08 16.76
C SER A 324 12.00 0.03 16.34
N ASN A 325 12.08 0.34 15.05
CA ASN A 325 12.87 1.46 14.56
C ASN A 325 11.95 2.53 13.96
N LYS A 326 12.19 3.78 14.33
CA LYS A 326 11.42 4.93 13.81
C LYS A 326 11.71 5.22 12.34
N TYR A 327 12.84 4.74 11.83
CA TYR A 327 13.22 4.83 10.44
C TYR A 327 12.55 3.73 9.63
N ASN A 328 11.87 4.14 8.56
CA ASN A 328 11.37 3.26 7.53
C ASN A 328 12.21 3.43 6.26
N LEU A 329 12.70 2.31 5.72
CA LEU A 329 13.41 2.31 4.45
C LEU A 329 12.41 2.17 3.33
N ASN A 330 12.50 3.08 2.36
CA ASN A 330 11.66 3.11 1.17
C ASN A 330 12.54 2.95 -0.05
N PHE A 331 11.95 2.44 -1.12
CA PHE A 331 12.64 2.18 -2.37
C PHE A 331 11.79 2.64 -3.54
N GLN A 332 12.46 3.22 -4.52
CA GLN A 332 11.86 3.79 -5.71
C GLN A 332 12.63 3.30 -6.95
N VAL A 333 11.90 2.62 -7.82
CA VAL A 333 12.28 2.21 -9.16
C VAL A 333 10.98 2.10 -9.96
N PRO A 334 10.98 2.29 -11.30
CA PRO A 334 9.83 1.90 -12.11
C PRO A 334 9.43 0.45 -11.82
N GLU A 335 8.14 0.18 -11.61
CA GLU A 335 7.63 -1.16 -11.31
C GLU A 335 8.04 -2.17 -12.39
N VAL A 336 8.04 -1.70 -13.65
CA VAL A 336 8.55 -2.46 -14.80
C VAL A 336 9.71 -1.72 -15.46
N VAL A 337 10.83 -2.43 -15.61
CA VAL A 337 12.07 -1.95 -16.24
C VAL A 337 12.28 -2.66 -17.58
N PRO A 338 12.58 -1.96 -18.68
CA PRO A 338 12.93 -2.59 -19.95
C PRO A 338 14.25 -3.36 -19.85
N THR A 339 14.32 -4.56 -20.43
CA THR A 339 15.56 -5.36 -20.45
C THR A 339 16.69 -4.78 -21.31
N ASP A 340 16.38 -3.79 -22.16
CA ASP A 340 17.34 -3.13 -23.05
C ASP A 340 17.81 -1.76 -22.54
N GLU A 341 17.33 -1.31 -21.37
CA GLU A 341 17.67 0.00 -20.80
C GLU A 341 18.25 -0.11 -19.40
N ALA A 342 19.30 0.68 -19.12
CA ALA A 342 19.74 0.93 -17.76
C ALA A 342 18.62 1.61 -16.95
N ALA A 343 18.58 1.34 -15.65
CA ALA A 343 17.61 1.92 -14.74
C ALA A 343 18.31 2.62 -13.58
N THR A 344 17.62 3.58 -12.97
CA THR A 344 18.05 4.20 -11.73
C THR A 344 17.22 3.61 -10.60
N ILE A 345 17.91 3.13 -9.57
CA ILE A 345 17.30 2.72 -8.32
C ILE A 345 17.57 3.80 -7.27
N SER A 346 16.60 4.07 -6.42
CA SER A 346 16.70 5.07 -5.36
C SER A 346 16.10 4.54 -4.08
N ALA A 347 16.65 4.93 -2.94
CA ALA A 347 16.13 4.61 -1.62
C ALA A 347 16.20 5.82 -0.72
N PHE A 348 15.25 5.91 0.20
CA PHE A 348 15.14 7.06 1.11
C PHE A 348 14.57 6.62 2.46
N ILE A 349 14.87 7.41 3.49
CA ILE A 349 14.48 7.11 4.87
C ILE A 349 13.32 8.02 5.24
N THR A 350 12.28 7.46 5.85
CA THR A 350 11.21 8.26 6.47
C THR A 350 11.11 8.02 7.96
N GLU A 351 10.78 9.07 8.70
CA GLU A 351 10.41 9.04 10.12
C GLU A 351 9.03 9.69 10.24
N ALA A 352 8.05 8.99 10.81
CA ALA A 352 6.65 9.46 10.87
C ALA A 352 6.12 9.99 9.51
N GLN A 353 6.41 9.26 8.42
CA GLN A 353 6.08 9.60 7.03
C GLN A 353 6.77 10.85 6.46
N SER A 354 7.66 11.50 7.22
CA SER A 354 8.47 12.62 6.75
C SER A 354 9.85 12.14 6.31
N LEU A 355 10.36 12.67 5.21
CA LEU A 355 11.71 12.38 4.74
C LEU A 355 12.73 12.79 5.81
N THR A 356 13.69 11.90 6.08
CA THR A 356 14.79 12.16 7.02
C THR A 356 16.13 11.79 6.40
N LEU A 357 17.18 12.49 6.78
CA LEU A 357 18.52 12.29 6.24
C LEU A 357 19.25 11.20 7.05
N MET A 358 20.17 10.49 6.38
CA MET A 358 21.10 9.59 7.07
C MET A 358 21.90 10.35 8.14
N THR A 359 22.05 9.72 9.31
CA THR A 359 22.94 10.22 10.37
C THR A 359 24.41 10.08 9.96
N ASP A 360 25.29 10.92 10.50
CA ASP A 360 26.72 10.96 10.15
C ASP A 360 27.38 9.56 10.19
N GLY A 361 28.04 9.22 9.08
CA GLY A 361 28.77 7.97 8.90
C GLY A 361 27.93 6.77 8.44
N ALA A 362 26.60 6.87 8.43
CA ALA A 362 25.75 5.81 7.91
C ALA A 362 25.96 5.59 6.40
N SER A 363 25.70 4.39 5.92
CA SER A 363 25.80 4.06 4.50
C SER A 363 24.64 3.19 4.03
N MET A 364 24.17 3.46 2.82
CA MET A 364 23.05 2.74 2.20
C MET A 364 23.52 1.94 0.99
N THR A 365 23.09 0.69 0.95
CA THR A 365 23.39 -0.23 -0.16
C THR A 365 22.14 -0.98 -0.58
N ALA A 366 22.07 -1.37 -1.85
CA ALA A 366 21.02 -2.24 -2.38
C ALA A 366 21.64 -3.51 -2.95
N GLU A 367 21.24 -4.67 -2.43
CA GLU A 367 21.49 -5.97 -3.05
C GLU A 367 20.40 -6.24 -4.08
N VAL A 368 20.74 -6.28 -5.37
CA VAL A 368 19.79 -6.66 -6.41
C VAL A 368 20.04 -8.11 -6.80
N LYS A 369 19.03 -8.95 -6.58
CA LYS A 369 19.01 -10.37 -6.90
C LYS A 369 18.21 -10.63 -8.17
N THR A 370 18.86 -11.24 -9.15
CA THR A 370 18.26 -11.54 -10.46
C THR A 370 17.33 -12.76 -10.41
N PRO A 371 16.50 -12.99 -11.45
CA PRO A 371 15.69 -14.21 -11.60
C PRO A 371 16.50 -15.51 -11.62
N LEU A 372 17.80 -15.44 -11.91
CA LEU A 372 18.73 -16.58 -11.92
C LEU A 372 19.47 -16.75 -10.58
N ASP A 373 18.98 -16.11 -9.51
CA ASP A 373 19.55 -16.12 -8.17
C ASP A 373 20.98 -15.54 -8.06
N THR A 374 21.41 -14.71 -9.02
CA THR A 374 22.67 -13.96 -8.92
C THR A 374 22.46 -12.62 -8.22
N SER A 375 23.34 -12.25 -7.29
CA SER A 375 23.24 -10.99 -6.53
C SER A 375 24.34 -10.00 -6.93
N VAL A 376 23.98 -8.71 -7.02
CA VAL A 376 24.92 -7.60 -7.22
C VAL A 376 24.65 -6.52 -6.17
N MET A 377 25.70 -6.05 -5.51
CA MET A 377 25.62 -4.97 -4.51
C MET A 377 25.87 -3.61 -5.15
N TYR A 378 24.96 -2.66 -4.92
CA TYR A 378 25.08 -1.27 -5.33
C TYR A 378 25.20 -0.37 -4.10
N LYS A 379 26.12 0.60 -4.15
CA LYS A 379 26.23 1.64 -3.12
C LYS A 379 25.38 2.83 -3.55
N LEU A 380 24.40 3.20 -2.74
CA LEU A 380 23.49 4.30 -3.01
C LEU A 380 24.06 5.60 -2.44
N LYS A 381 24.00 6.70 -3.20
CA LYS A 381 24.59 7.99 -2.83
C LYS A 381 23.64 9.15 -3.09
N ASP A 382 23.82 10.21 -2.32
CA ASP A 382 23.08 11.48 -2.40
C ASP A 382 24.10 12.62 -2.64
N ASP A 383 24.91 12.45 -3.69
CA ASP A 383 26.04 13.33 -4.05
C ASP A 383 25.86 14.03 -5.42
N GLY A 384 24.66 13.93 -6.00
CA GLY A 384 24.30 14.44 -7.32
C GLY A 384 24.94 13.66 -8.48
N THR A 385 25.41 12.44 -8.24
CA THR A 385 26.06 11.58 -9.24
C THR A 385 25.45 10.17 -9.29
N ASP A 386 25.81 9.41 -10.32
CA ASP A 386 25.40 8.01 -10.49
C ASP A 386 23.89 7.76 -10.39
N GLY A 387 23.08 8.63 -11.01
CA GLY A 387 21.62 8.50 -11.02
C GLY A 387 20.93 9.33 -9.94
N ASP A 388 21.68 9.88 -8.97
CA ASP A 388 21.15 10.90 -8.08
C ASP A 388 20.92 12.23 -8.83
N LEU A 389 19.69 12.76 -8.71
CA LEU A 389 19.25 13.98 -9.39
C LEU A 389 19.75 15.24 -8.68
N ALA A 390 19.84 15.24 -7.35
CA ALA A 390 20.17 16.42 -6.57
C ALA A 390 20.83 16.06 -5.24
N SER A 391 22.08 16.48 -5.05
CA SER A 391 22.81 16.22 -3.81
C SER A 391 22.18 16.86 -2.57
N GLY A 392 22.14 16.08 -1.49
CA GLY A 392 21.64 16.43 -0.17
C GLY A 392 20.12 16.48 -0.08
N ASP A 393 19.40 15.85 -1.01
CA ASP A 393 17.94 15.85 -1.04
C ASP A 393 17.32 14.68 -0.26
N GLY A 394 18.12 13.71 0.19
CA GLY A 394 17.70 12.54 0.95
C GLY A 394 17.34 11.31 0.11
N TYR A 395 17.51 11.36 -1.22
CA TYR A 395 17.29 10.24 -2.13
C TYR A 395 18.62 9.61 -2.56
N TYR A 396 18.97 8.49 -1.90
CA TYR A 396 20.20 7.78 -2.18
C TYR A 396 20.02 6.88 -3.40
N SER A 397 20.76 7.16 -4.47
CA SER A 397 20.51 6.55 -5.78
C SER A 397 21.76 5.89 -6.38
N ALA A 398 21.53 4.98 -7.33
CA ALA A 398 22.56 4.35 -8.16
C ALA A 398 21.99 3.97 -9.53
N ASN A 399 22.80 3.97 -10.59
CA ASN A 399 22.43 3.38 -11.87
C ASN A 399 22.76 1.88 -11.89
N ILE A 400 21.80 1.09 -12.34
CA ILE A 400 21.98 -0.33 -12.63
C ILE A 400 22.04 -0.53 -14.15
N PRO A 401 22.88 -1.45 -14.66
CA PRO A 401 22.91 -1.79 -16.08
C PRO A 401 21.57 -2.38 -16.53
N ALA A 402 21.36 -2.43 -17.84
CA ALA A 402 20.16 -3.02 -18.42
C ALA A 402 19.96 -4.48 -17.93
N PRO A 403 18.78 -4.84 -17.41
CA PRO A 403 18.52 -6.20 -16.95
C PRO A 403 18.57 -7.18 -18.12
N LEU A 404 19.50 -8.13 -18.09
CA LEU A 404 19.67 -9.08 -19.20
C LEU A 404 18.59 -10.17 -19.23
N GLU A 405 17.97 -10.44 -18.08
CA GLU A 405 16.98 -11.51 -17.90
C GLU A 405 15.60 -10.91 -17.59
N GLU A 406 14.54 -11.49 -18.15
CA GLU A 406 13.17 -11.12 -17.81
C GLU A 406 12.72 -11.77 -16.50
N GLY A 407 11.78 -11.12 -15.82
CA GLY A 407 11.15 -11.62 -14.61
C GLY A 407 11.39 -10.73 -13.40
N LYS A 408 11.16 -11.28 -12.22
CA LYS A 408 11.18 -10.54 -10.95
C LYS A 408 12.59 -10.46 -10.39
N TYR A 409 13.00 -9.23 -10.07
CA TYR A 409 14.25 -8.93 -9.38
C TYR A 409 13.93 -8.58 -7.92
N GLY A 410 14.59 -9.27 -6.99
CA GLY A 410 14.52 -8.92 -5.58
C GLY A 410 15.51 -7.79 -5.28
N VAL A 411 15.13 -6.84 -4.44
CA VAL A 411 16.03 -5.77 -3.99
C VAL A 411 16.02 -5.72 -2.48
N SER A 412 17.16 -5.95 -1.85
CA SER A 412 17.34 -5.80 -0.40
C SER A 412 18.10 -4.52 -0.11
N VAL A 413 17.38 -3.49 0.35
CA VAL A 413 17.98 -2.20 0.75
C VAL A 413 18.45 -2.31 2.19
N GLN A 414 19.70 -1.95 2.43
CA GLN A 414 20.36 -2.01 3.72
C GLN A 414 20.89 -0.63 4.12
N LEU A 415 20.53 -0.19 5.32
CA LEU A 415 21.10 0.96 6.00
C LEU A 415 22.00 0.48 7.13
N SER A 416 23.26 0.92 7.10
CA SER A 416 24.34 0.47 7.98
C SER A 416 24.99 1.65 8.68
N TRP A 417 25.58 1.42 9.85
CA TRP A 417 26.29 2.44 10.62
C TRP A 417 27.70 2.00 10.98
N PRO A 418 28.65 2.94 11.16
CA PRO A 418 29.99 2.61 11.61
C PRO A 418 29.95 1.97 13.00
N ASN A 419 30.72 0.91 13.20
CA ASN A 419 30.86 0.19 14.48
C ASN A 419 29.58 -0.51 14.98
N ILE A 420 28.57 -0.69 14.12
CA ILE A 420 27.40 -1.51 14.39
C ILE A 420 27.39 -2.63 13.35
N ASN A 421 27.39 -3.89 13.79
CA ASN A 421 27.53 -5.05 12.91
C ASN A 421 26.25 -5.38 12.12
N TYR A 422 25.14 -4.71 12.42
CA TYR A 422 23.82 -5.02 11.93
C TYR A 422 23.23 -3.84 11.17
N ASN A 423 22.40 -4.18 10.18
CA ASN A 423 21.82 -3.23 9.26
C ASN A 423 20.30 -3.20 9.45
N LEU A 424 19.71 -2.04 9.27
CA LEU A 424 18.28 -1.96 9.00
C LEU A 424 18.07 -2.40 7.55
N THR A 425 17.26 -3.43 7.31
CA THR A 425 17.07 -4.03 5.99
C THR A 425 15.59 -4.02 5.59
N ARG A 426 15.32 -3.76 4.31
CA ARG A 426 13.98 -3.86 3.74
C ARG A 426 14.03 -4.42 2.32
N ASP A 427 13.15 -5.37 2.04
CA ASP A 427 13.07 -6.03 0.75
C ASP A 427 11.96 -5.46 -0.15
N PHE A 428 12.27 -5.34 -1.43
CA PHE A 428 11.42 -4.83 -2.49
C PHE A 428 11.54 -5.72 -3.73
N ILE A 429 10.66 -5.49 -4.72
CA ILE A 429 10.66 -6.23 -5.98
C ILE A 429 10.40 -5.25 -7.12
N PHE A 430 11.05 -5.45 -8.26
CA PHE A 430 10.65 -4.89 -9.55
C PHE A 430 10.68 -5.97 -10.63
N GLU A 431 10.05 -5.71 -11.76
CA GLU A 431 9.98 -6.65 -12.88
C GLU A 431 10.76 -6.12 -14.08
N ALA A 432 11.53 -6.99 -14.74
CA ALA A 432 12.14 -6.67 -16.03
C ALA A 432 11.38 -7.36 -17.17
N GLN A 433 11.05 -6.61 -18.21
CA GLN A 433 10.33 -7.10 -19.40
C GLN A 433 10.92 -6.55 -20.69
N VAL A 434 10.77 -7.30 -21.79
CA VAL A 434 11.10 -6.79 -23.13
C VAL A 434 10.01 -5.83 -23.60
N PHE A 435 10.40 -4.60 -23.92
CA PHE A 435 9.47 -3.59 -24.46
C PHE A 435 9.32 -3.72 -25.97
N PRO A 436 8.17 -3.31 -26.55
CA PRO A 436 8.03 -3.24 -28.00
C PRO A 436 9.08 -2.36 -28.65
N SER A 437 9.63 -2.83 -29.76
CA SER A 437 10.65 -2.15 -30.57
C SER A 437 10.16 -1.95 -32.01
N ILE A 438 10.79 -1.02 -32.73
CA ILE A 438 10.57 -0.79 -34.15
C ILE A 438 11.85 -1.09 -34.93
N GLU A 439 11.73 -1.92 -35.96
CA GLU A 439 12.81 -2.29 -36.88
C GLU A 439 12.46 -1.85 -38.30
N MET A 440 13.46 -1.48 -39.10
CA MET A 440 13.27 -1.07 -40.48
C MET A 440 14.14 -1.91 -41.43
N ILE A 441 13.53 -2.40 -42.50
CA ILE A 441 14.22 -3.04 -43.62
C ILE A 441 14.14 -2.10 -44.84
N PRO A 442 15.25 -1.49 -45.29
CA PRO A 442 15.30 -0.71 -46.52
C PRO A 442 15.02 -1.57 -47.76
N LEU A 443 14.35 -0.99 -48.75
CA LEU A 443 14.05 -1.61 -50.05
C LEU A 443 14.68 -0.80 -51.18
N TYR A 444 13.90 0.00 -51.92
CA TYR A 444 14.38 0.85 -53.01
C TYR A 444 14.77 2.22 -52.48
N THR A 445 16.06 2.46 -52.29
CA THR A 445 16.57 3.71 -51.69
C THR A 445 17.29 4.63 -52.69
N THR A 446 17.56 4.16 -53.91
CA THR A 446 18.27 4.90 -54.95
C THR A 446 17.52 4.86 -56.28
N ASN A 447 17.84 5.81 -57.17
CA ASN A 447 17.20 6.00 -58.48
C ASN A 447 15.69 6.30 -58.35
N LEU A 448 15.33 7.08 -57.35
CA LEU A 448 13.96 7.53 -57.10
C LEU A 448 13.68 8.75 -57.99
N PHE A 449 12.80 8.64 -58.99
CA PHE A 449 12.54 9.74 -59.90
C PHE A 449 11.51 10.72 -59.33
N VAL A 450 11.79 12.01 -59.51
CA VAL A 450 10.89 13.11 -59.11
C VAL A 450 9.52 12.91 -59.77
N GLY A 451 8.46 12.93 -58.97
CA GLY A 451 7.07 12.75 -59.40
C GLY A 451 6.55 11.31 -59.42
N GLU A 452 7.37 10.31 -59.06
CA GLU A 452 6.95 8.90 -58.91
C GLU A 452 6.85 8.49 -57.43
N GLU A 453 6.00 7.51 -57.09
CA GLU A 453 5.89 6.93 -55.74
C GLU A 453 6.64 5.61 -55.64
N TYR A 454 7.42 5.41 -54.57
CA TYR A 454 8.19 4.18 -54.33
C TYR A 454 7.96 3.65 -52.92
N THR A 455 7.88 2.32 -52.77
CA THR A 455 8.02 1.68 -51.45
C THR A 455 9.49 1.55 -51.11
N VAL A 456 9.96 2.38 -50.18
CA VAL A 456 11.39 2.56 -49.89
C VAL A 456 11.87 1.76 -48.68
N ALA A 457 10.97 1.34 -47.80
CA ALA A 457 11.28 0.49 -46.65
C ALA A 457 10.03 -0.25 -46.13
N THR A 458 10.25 -1.26 -45.30
CA THR A 458 9.21 -1.90 -44.48
C THR A 458 9.57 -1.76 -43.00
N LEU A 459 8.64 -1.26 -42.19
CA LEU A 459 8.77 -1.16 -40.73
C LEU A 459 8.09 -2.36 -40.06
N TYR A 460 8.72 -2.88 -39.03
CA TYR A 460 8.22 -3.97 -38.20
C TYR A 460 8.15 -3.52 -36.75
N VAL A 461 7.01 -3.72 -36.10
CA VAL A 461 6.85 -3.49 -34.67
C VAL A 461 6.74 -4.84 -33.97
N LYS A 462 7.63 -5.10 -33.02
CA LYS A 462 7.76 -6.42 -32.38
C LYS A 462 8.09 -6.32 -30.90
N VAL A 463 7.60 -7.28 -30.13
CA VAL A 463 8.06 -7.56 -28.76
C VAL A 463 8.82 -8.87 -28.84
N LYS A 464 10.12 -8.86 -28.51
CA LYS A 464 11.05 -9.95 -28.86
C LYS A 464 10.99 -10.26 -30.36
N ASP A 465 10.64 -11.49 -30.72
CA ASP A 465 10.47 -11.98 -32.09
C ASP A 465 8.99 -12.06 -32.51
N ALA A 466 8.06 -11.63 -31.64
CA ALA A 466 6.64 -11.69 -31.91
C ALA A 466 6.10 -10.37 -32.49
N PRO A 467 5.23 -10.43 -33.52
CA PRO A 467 4.48 -9.28 -34.02
C PRO A 467 3.75 -8.51 -32.92
N TYR A 468 3.88 -7.18 -32.89
CA TYR A 468 3.17 -6.31 -31.97
C TYR A 468 2.39 -5.23 -32.73
N ALA A 469 1.06 -5.33 -32.73
CA ALA A 469 0.20 -4.47 -33.52
C ALA A 469 -0.03 -3.12 -32.85
N VAL A 470 0.27 -2.03 -33.57
CA VAL A 470 0.11 -0.64 -33.13
C VAL A 470 -0.72 0.14 -34.15
N LEU A 471 -1.10 1.38 -33.85
CA LEU A 471 -1.71 2.26 -34.85
C LEU A 471 -0.61 2.94 -35.68
N PRO A 472 -0.80 3.14 -37.01
CA PRO A 472 0.17 3.86 -37.84
C PRO A 472 0.45 5.28 -37.35
N SER A 473 -0.52 5.94 -36.71
CA SER A 473 -0.38 7.30 -36.16
C SER A 473 0.62 7.40 -35.00
N LEU A 474 1.02 6.27 -34.40
CA LEU A 474 2.02 6.22 -33.35
C LEU A 474 3.45 6.17 -33.90
N ILE A 475 3.61 6.03 -35.22
CA ILE A 475 4.90 6.03 -35.91
C ILE A 475 5.06 7.36 -36.64
N ALA A 476 6.02 8.17 -36.20
CA ALA A 476 6.31 9.48 -36.76
C ALA A 476 7.65 9.47 -37.50
N PRO A 477 7.69 9.82 -38.80
CA PRO A 477 8.95 10.06 -39.50
C PRO A 477 9.59 11.36 -38.99
N GLN A 478 10.91 11.35 -38.83
CA GLN A 478 11.71 12.54 -38.58
C GLN A 478 12.81 12.66 -39.64
N VAL A 479 12.76 13.72 -40.44
CA VAL A 479 13.73 14.00 -41.51
C VAL A 479 14.83 14.89 -40.98
N THR A 480 16.09 14.46 -41.07
CA THR A 480 17.22 15.13 -40.43
C THR A 480 17.70 16.39 -41.18
N ASN A 481 17.37 16.52 -42.48
CA ASN A 481 17.74 17.64 -43.37
C ASN A 481 16.52 18.44 -43.86
N ASP A 482 15.63 18.82 -42.94
CA ASP A 482 14.29 19.42 -43.18
C ASP A 482 14.28 20.65 -44.12
N SER A 483 15.35 21.46 -44.14
CA SER A 483 15.46 22.65 -45.00
C SER A 483 15.67 22.37 -46.50
N GLN A 484 15.84 21.11 -46.90
CA GLN A 484 15.91 20.65 -48.30
C GLN A 484 14.82 19.61 -48.62
N PHE A 485 13.84 19.44 -47.73
CA PHE A 485 12.84 18.40 -47.84
C PHE A 485 11.64 18.86 -48.67
N ASP A 486 11.66 18.49 -49.96
CA ASP A 486 10.51 18.60 -50.84
C ASP A 486 10.15 17.20 -51.35
N GLY A 487 9.31 16.50 -50.58
CA GLY A 487 8.75 15.18 -50.90
C GLY A 487 7.65 14.74 -49.91
N ILE A 488 6.83 13.76 -50.29
CA ILE A 488 5.77 13.22 -49.42
C ILE A 488 6.18 11.84 -48.92
N LEU A 489 6.12 11.63 -47.60
CA LEU A 489 6.44 10.36 -46.96
C LEU A 489 5.19 9.83 -46.23
N LYS A 490 4.77 8.61 -46.57
CA LYS A 490 3.55 7.97 -46.05
C LYS A 490 3.90 6.63 -45.41
N ILE A 491 3.18 6.27 -44.36
CA ILE A 491 3.31 4.99 -43.66
C ILE A 491 1.98 4.24 -43.81
N ASN A 492 1.99 3.13 -44.53
CA ASN A 492 0.79 2.36 -44.84
C ASN A 492 0.82 1.00 -44.13
N PRO A 493 -0.18 0.64 -43.30
CA PRO A 493 -0.22 -0.66 -42.64
C PRO A 493 -0.42 -1.80 -43.65
N ARG A 494 0.35 -2.88 -43.50
CA ARG A 494 0.07 -4.15 -44.18
C ARG A 494 -0.88 -4.98 -43.32
N THR A 495 -1.98 -5.42 -43.93
CA THR A 495 -3.00 -6.28 -43.28
C THR A 495 -3.44 -5.73 -41.90
N PRO A 496 -4.01 -4.52 -41.84
CA PRO A 496 -4.51 -4.00 -40.58
C PRO A 496 -5.65 -4.86 -40.03
N ASP A 497 -5.76 -4.94 -38.70
CA ASP A 497 -6.88 -5.55 -38.02
C ASP A 497 -8.15 -4.67 -38.09
N ALA A 498 -9.23 -5.11 -37.44
CA ALA A 498 -10.51 -4.40 -37.42
C ALA A 498 -10.43 -2.99 -36.81
N ASP A 499 -9.44 -2.74 -35.95
CA ASP A 499 -9.19 -1.45 -35.30
C ASP A 499 -8.17 -0.60 -36.07
N GLY A 500 -7.71 -1.06 -37.23
CA GLY A 500 -6.73 -0.37 -38.08
C GLY A 500 -5.28 -0.55 -37.63
N LYS A 501 -5.00 -1.44 -36.67
CA LYS A 501 -3.65 -1.69 -36.16
C LYS A 501 -2.91 -2.68 -37.05
N ALA A 502 -1.62 -2.50 -37.20
CA ALA A 502 -0.74 -3.45 -37.87
C ALA A 502 0.60 -3.56 -37.14
N TRP A 503 1.34 -4.61 -37.45
CA TRP A 503 2.71 -4.82 -36.98
C TRP A 503 3.73 -4.67 -38.12
N MET A 504 3.27 -4.57 -39.38
CA MET A 504 4.07 -4.32 -40.58
C MET A 504 3.56 -3.07 -41.29
N TYR A 505 4.47 -2.22 -41.75
CA TYR A 505 4.13 -1.00 -42.47
C TYR A 505 5.03 -0.78 -43.69
N ASP A 506 4.44 -0.39 -44.81
CA ASP A 506 5.18 0.08 -45.97
C ASP A 506 5.45 1.58 -45.86
N VAL A 507 6.71 1.96 -46.03
CA VAL A 507 7.14 3.34 -46.15
C VAL A 507 7.10 3.71 -47.62
N ILE A 508 6.23 4.64 -47.99
CA ILE A 508 6.10 5.15 -49.34
C ILE A 508 6.69 6.55 -49.40
N PHE A 509 7.57 6.78 -50.39
CA PHE A 509 8.19 8.06 -50.62
C PHE A 509 7.93 8.55 -52.04
N ALA A 510 7.57 9.83 -52.16
CA ALA A 510 7.31 10.52 -53.42
C ALA A 510 8.14 11.82 -53.47
N PRO A 511 9.33 11.83 -54.11
CA PRO A 511 10.17 13.02 -54.17
C PRO A 511 9.57 14.08 -55.09
N THR A 512 9.56 15.35 -54.66
CA THR A 512 9.19 16.49 -55.51
C THR A 512 10.41 17.27 -56.03
N GLU A 513 11.59 17.07 -55.43
CA GLU A 513 12.88 17.58 -55.93
C GLU A 513 13.99 16.51 -55.95
N PRO A 514 15.04 16.66 -56.78
CA PRO A 514 16.22 15.79 -56.75
C PRO A 514 17.13 16.12 -55.55
N GLY A 515 17.62 15.11 -54.84
CA GLY A 515 18.47 15.31 -53.67
C GLY A 515 18.69 14.04 -52.86
N GLN A 516 19.35 14.20 -51.72
CA GLN A 516 19.55 13.12 -50.75
C GLN A 516 18.90 13.52 -49.42
N ILE A 517 18.07 12.63 -48.88
CA ILE A 517 17.42 12.82 -47.58
C ILE A 517 17.77 11.69 -46.63
N SER A 518 17.79 11.99 -45.33
CA SER A 518 17.91 11.00 -44.26
C SER A 518 16.71 11.11 -43.34
N THR A 519 16.08 9.97 -43.02
CA THR A 519 14.91 9.90 -42.15
C THR A 519 15.05 8.76 -41.14
N ILE A 520 14.51 8.96 -39.94
CA ILE A 520 14.27 7.91 -38.94
C ILE A 520 12.78 7.80 -38.66
N PHE A 521 12.34 6.65 -38.14
CA PHE A 521 10.96 6.45 -37.73
C PHE A 521 10.92 6.24 -36.23
N ASN A 522 10.27 7.15 -35.51
CA ASN A 522 10.07 7.06 -34.08
C ASN A 522 8.70 6.48 -33.79
N ILE A 523 8.64 5.47 -32.94
CA ILE A 523 7.40 5.00 -32.37
C ILE A 523 7.27 5.55 -30.95
N GLN A 524 6.09 6.03 -30.58
CA GLN A 524 5.77 6.49 -29.23
C GLN A 524 4.64 5.65 -28.67
N LEU A 525 4.88 4.97 -27.54
CA LEU A 525 3.98 3.98 -26.97
C LEU A 525 3.85 4.18 -25.47
N ASP A 526 2.68 3.82 -24.95
CA ASP A 526 2.45 3.58 -23.53
C ASP A 526 2.47 2.06 -23.33
N TYR A 527 3.43 1.57 -22.54
CA TYR A 527 3.59 0.15 -22.26
C TYR A 527 4.05 -0.04 -20.81
N ALA A 528 3.40 -0.95 -20.09
CA ALA A 528 3.62 -1.17 -18.65
C ALA A 528 3.58 0.15 -17.84
N ASP A 529 2.54 0.95 -18.05
CA ASP A 529 2.29 2.25 -17.40
C ASP A 529 3.41 3.30 -17.57
N ARG A 530 4.27 3.10 -18.58
CA ARG A 530 5.33 4.03 -18.96
C ARG A 530 5.18 4.45 -20.42
N SER A 531 5.19 5.76 -20.66
CA SER A 531 5.39 6.31 -21.99
C SER A 531 6.87 6.19 -22.38
N TYR A 532 7.14 5.64 -23.56
CA TYR A 532 8.50 5.52 -24.08
C TYR A 532 8.53 5.70 -25.59
N SER A 533 9.74 5.88 -26.13
CA SER A 533 9.96 5.97 -27.58
C SER A 533 11.12 5.10 -28.02
N ARG A 534 11.01 4.56 -29.24
CA ARG A 534 12.06 3.83 -29.94
C ARG A 534 12.19 4.39 -31.35
N ALA A 535 13.40 4.41 -31.88
CA ALA A 535 13.69 4.87 -33.22
C ALA A 535 14.30 3.74 -34.05
N THR A 536 14.03 3.75 -35.35
CA THR A 536 14.78 2.93 -36.31
C THR A 536 16.16 3.54 -36.56
N ASP A 537 17.03 2.77 -37.23
CA ASP A 537 18.21 3.32 -37.88
C ASP A 537 17.85 4.33 -38.99
N ASN A 538 18.86 5.07 -39.46
CA ASN A 538 18.73 6.04 -40.54
C ASN A 538 18.42 5.37 -41.88
N LEU A 539 17.34 5.80 -42.54
CA LEU A 539 17.05 5.53 -43.94
C LEU A 539 17.59 6.68 -44.79
N VAL A 540 18.47 6.38 -45.74
CA VAL A 540 18.99 7.35 -46.71
C VAL A 540 18.32 7.13 -48.05
N LEU A 541 17.74 8.18 -48.63
CA LEU A 541 17.02 8.12 -49.91
C LEU A 541 17.63 9.12 -50.90
N GLU A 542 17.82 8.69 -52.15
CA GLU A 542 18.42 9.49 -53.22
C GLU A 542 17.47 9.63 -54.42
N SER A 543 17.05 10.87 -54.70
CA SER A 543 16.17 11.22 -55.82
C SER A 543 16.88 11.93 -56.97
N LYS A 544 16.41 11.72 -58.20
CA LYS A 544 16.98 12.28 -59.44
C LYS A 544 15.88 12.72 -60.42
N LEU A 545 16.19 13.65 -61.32
CA LEU A 545 15.27 14.04 -62.39
C LEU A 545 15.19 12.96 -63.47
N ILE A 546 14.01 12.82 -64.07
CA ILE A 546 13.82 12.02 -65.28
C ILE A 546 14.62 12.68 -66.43
N PRO A 547 15.50 11.94 -67.15
CA PRO A 547 16.22 12.50 -68.29
C PRO A 547 15.25 12.98 -69.37
N GLN A 548 15.15 14.29 -69.61
CA GLN A 548 14.39 14.83 -70.75
C GLN A 548 15.21 14.70 -72.03
N ALA A 549 14.66 14.04 -73.05
CA ALA A 549 15.24 14.04 -74.40
C ALA A 549 15.14 15.45 -75.02
N PRO A 550 16.18 15.95 -75.71
CA PRO A 550 16.21 17.33 -76.18
C PRO A 550 15.14 17.61 -77.26
N ALA A 551 14.28 18.60 -77.00
CA ALA A 551 13.32 19.12 -77.97
C ALA A 551 14.04 19.93 -79.07
N GLN A 552 13.66 19.72 -80.34
CA GLN A 552 14.20 20.47 -81.48
C GLN A 552 13.66 21.91 -81.51
N ARG A 553 14.56 22.87 -81.81
CA ARG A 553 14.30 24.31 -81.85
C ARG A 553 13.42 24.73 -83.03
N TYR A 554 12.57 25.73 -82.78
CA TYR A 554 12.16 26.73 -83.75
C TYR A 554 12.30 28.14 -83.14
N SER A 555 12.80 29.09 -83.93
CA SER A 555 12.86 30.54 -83.70
C SER A 555 12.82 31.18 -85.10
N PRO A 556 12.16 32.33 -85.36
CA PRO A 556 12.65 33.68 -84.94
C PRO A 556 11.51 34.75 -84.73
N GLN A 557 11.52 35.79 -83.87
CA GLN A 557 12.27 37.07 -83.71
C GLN A 557 11.28 38.26 -83.41
N PRO A 558 11.73 39.44 -82.93
CA PRO A 558 11.10 40.37 -81.95
C PRO A 558 10.64 41.72 -82.62
N PRO A 559 10.55 42.94 -82.01
CA PRO A 559 10.67 43.43 -80.61
C PRO A 559 9.64 44.52 -80.17
N GLN A 560 9.65 44.95 -78.89
CA GLN A 560 9.68 46.38 -78.48
C GLN A 560 9.76 46.59 -76.95
N ALA A 561 10.70 47.43 -76.52
CA ALA A 561 10.72 48.20 -75.26
C ALA A 561 10.39 49.68 -75.62
N PRO A 562 9.99 50.62 -74.72
CA PRO A 562 10.73 51.09 -73.52
C PRO A 562 9.76 51.48 -72.35
N THR A 563 10.09 52.03 -71.17
CA THR A 563 11.08 53.05 -70.73
C THR A 563 11.14 53.08 -69.18
N ALA A 564 12.11 53.80 -68.65
CA ALA A 564 12.65 53.79 -67.29
C ALA A 564 12.22 54.98 -66.39
N THR A 565 12.39 54.75 -65.05
CA THR A 565 12.80 55.67 -63.92
C THR A 565 11.97 56.93 -63.58
N PRO A 566 12.10 57.59 -62.38
CA PRO A 566 12.97 57.37 -61.20
C PRO A 566 12.37 57.57 -59.76
N ALA A 567 13.19 57.22 -58.74
CA ALA A 567 13.48 57.79 -57.38
C ALA A 567 12.43 58.71 -56.66
N ASP A 568 12.28 58.78 -55.33
CA ASP A 568 13.25 58.71 -54.24
C ASP A 568 12.59 58.71 -52.82
N SER A 569 13.30 58.18 -51.83
CA SER A 569 13.46 58.64 -50.43
C SER A 569 12.36 58.57 -49.32
N ASN A 570 12.83 58.01 -48.18
CA ASN A 570 12.72 58.45 -46.78
C ASN A 570 11.63 57.93 -45.80
N ASN A 571 12.14 57.13 -44.85
CA ASN A 571 12.09 57.23 -43.38
C ASN A 571 10.87 56.83 -42.53
N SER A 572 11.20 55.92 -41.60
CA SER A 572 10.84 55.82 -40.18
C SER A 572 9.37 55.56 -39.79
N SER A 573 9.16 54.44 -39.08
CA SER A 573 8.96 54.46 -37.63
C SER A 573 8.77 53.03 -37.09
N GLU A 574 9.69 52.59 -36.23
CA GLU A 574 9.48 51.46 -35.32
C GLU A 574 8.46 51.88 -34.25
N THR A 575 7.44 51.05 -34.03
CA THR A 575 6.59 51.13 -32.84
C THR A 575 6.77 49.88 -32.01
N ASN A 576 7.58 50.01 -30.95
CA ASN A 576 7.66 49.07 -29.83
C ASN A 576 6.37 49.14 -29.00
N ILE A 577 5.65 48.03 -28.89
CA ILE A 577 4.60 47.84 -27.88
C ILE A 577 5.24 47.13 -26.68
N PRO A 578 5.10 47.62 -25.43
CA PRO A 578 5.76 47.03 -24.27
C PRO A 578 5.04 45.73 -23.87
N LEU A 579 5.69 44.59 -24.11
CA LEU A 579 5.21 43.23 -23.84
C LEU A 579 5.30 42.80 -22.36
N GLY A 580 5.11 43.75 -21.43
CA GLY A 580 5.32 43.54 -19.99
C GLY A 580 4.09 43.10 -19.17
N LEU A 581 2.90 42.98 -19.78
CA LEU A 581 1.65 42.65 -19.05
C LEU A 581 0.76 41.62 -19.78
N ILE A 582 1.14 41.17 -20.98
CA ILE A 582 0.31 40.27 -21.80
C ILE A 582 0.49 38.80 -21.37
N ILE A 583 1.69 38.39 -20.98
CA ILE A 583 2.00 36.99 -20.67
C ILE A 583 1.21 36.45 -19.44
N PRO A 584 1.16 37.13 -18.28
CA PRO A 584 0.40 36.60 -17.14
C PRO A 584 -1.12 36.61 -17.40
N VAL A 585 -1.64 37.62 -18.10
CA VAL A 585 -3.07 37.68 -18.46
C VAL A 585 -3.43 36.58 -19.47
N SER A 586 -2.54 36.27 -20.42
CA SER A 586 -2.74 35.20 -21.40
C SER A 586 -2.77 33.82 -20.75
N ILE A 587 -1.90 33.57 -19.77
CA ILE A 587 -1.86 32.31 -19.02
C ILE A 587 -3.12 32.15 -18.16
N VAL A 588 -3.58 33.21 -17.51
CA VAL A 588 -4.83 33.19 -16.74
C VAL A 588 -6.04 32.95 -17.66
N ILE A 589 -6.08 33.58 -18.84
CA ILE A 589 -7.13 33.33 -19.85
C ILE A 589 -7.07 31.90 -20.36
N LEU A 590 -5.87 31.34 -20.57
CA LEU A 590 -5.68 29.95 -20.98
C LEU A 590 -6.15 28.97 -19.91
N LEU A 591 -5.82 29.21 -18.63
CA LEU A 591 -6.30 28.39 -17.51
C LEU A 591 -7.82 28.47 -17.37
N ILE A 592 -8.41 29.66 -17.51
CA ILE A 592 -9.87 29.84 -17.53
C ILE A 592 -10.49 29.09 -18.73
N ALA A 593 -9.84 29.09 -19.89
CA ALA A 593 -10.29 28.35 -21.06
C ALA A 593 -10.23 26.84 -20.85
N ILE A 594 -9.15 26.31 -20.25
CA ILE A 594 -9.01 24.88 -19.90
C ILE A 594 -10.10 24.46 -18.91
N VAL A 595 -10.31 25.25 -17.84
CA VAL A 595 -11.37 24.99 -16.86
C VAL A 595 -12.75 25.10 -17.50
N ALA A 596 -12.96 26.04 -18.42
CA ALA A 596 -14.23 26.18 -19.14
C ALA A 596 -14.49 25.00 -20.11
N ILE A 597 -13.46 24.53 -20.81
CA ILE A 597 -13.53 23.35 -21.69
C ILE A 597 -13.82 22.10 -20.87
N TYR A 598 -13.11 21.89 -19.76
CA TYR A 598 -13.35 20.79 -18.82
C TYR A 598 -14.75 20.84 -18.22
N ARG A 599 -15.20 22.02 -17.78
CA ARG A 599 -16.56 22.21 -17.25
C ARG A 599 -17.63 21.91 -18.31
N ASN A 600 -17.37 22.19 -19.58
CA ASN A 600 -18.31 21.97 -20.66
C ASN A 600 -18.27 20.54 -21.23
N SER A 601 -17.23 19.76 -20.93
CA SER A 601 -17.15 18.33 -21.29
C SER A 601 -17.95 17.43 -20.33
N LEU A 602 -18.19 17.90 -19.10
CA LEU A 602 -19.00 17.19 -18.10
C LEU A 602 -20.51 17.41 -18.32
N PRO A 603 -21.33 16.34 -18.29
CA PRO A 603 -22.77 16.45 -18.43
C PRO A 603 -23.39 17.19 -17.24
N LYS A 604 -24.46 17.93 -17.52
CA LYS A 604 -25.26 18.60 -16.48
C LYS A 604 -26.22 17.56 -15.86
N PRO A 605 -26.48 17.60 -14.55
CA PRO A 605 -27.54 16.80 -13.94
C PRO A 605 -28.88 17.06 -14.65
N TYR A 606 -29.63 15.99 -14.92
CA TYR A 606 -30.88 16.04 -15.66
C TYR A 606 -31.93 15.08 -15.07
N GLY A 607 -33.19 15.25 -15.44
CA GLY A 607 -34.30 14.44 -14.96
C GLY A 607 -34.86 14.86 -13.59
N PHE A 608 -35.86 14.11 -13.16
CA PHE A 608 -36.71 14.40 -12.02
C PHE A 608 -36.95 13.14 -11.19
N ILE A 609 -37.10 13.30 -9.87
CA ILE A 609 -37.64 12.26 -9.00
C ILE A 609 -39.05 12.66 -8.59
N SER A 610 -39.99 11.72 -8.74
CA SER A 610 -41.36 11.86 -8.24
C SER A 610 -41.61 10.89 -7.09
N ASP A 611 -42.48 11.26 -6.16
CA ASP A 611 -43.01 10.33 -5.15
C ASP A 611 -44.02 9.34 -5.76
N GLU A 612 -44.50 8.41 -4.92
CA GLU A 612 -45.52 7.42 -5.28
C GLU A 612 -46.86 8.02 -5.76
N SER A 613 -47.13 9.29 -5.46
CA SER A 613 -48.33 10.02 -5.88
C SER A 613 -48.12 10.81 -7.18
N GLY A 614 -46.93 10.74 -7.77
CA GLY A 614 -46.58 11.48 -8.99
C GLY A 614 -46.22 12.94 -8.76
N ASN A 615 -46.08 13.39 -7.51
CA ASN A 615 -45.60 14.73 -7.20
C ASN A 615 -44.07 14.78 -7.33
N GLN A 616 -43.56 15.86 -7.92
CA GLN A 616 -42.13 16.05 -8.11
C GLN A 616 -41.43 16.31 -6.77
N ALA A 617 -40.68 15.33 -6.28
CA ALA A 617 -39.88 15.41 -5.05
C ALA A 617 -38.50 16.07 -5.27
N LEU A 618 -37.88 15.86 -6.43
CA LEU A 618 -36.57 16.42 -6.77
C LEU A 618 -36.48 16.82 -8.25
N ASN A 619 -35.79 17.93 -8.51
CA ASN A 619 -35.39 18.34 -9.85
C ASN A 619 -33.87 18.45 -9.91
N PHE A 620 -33.21 17.54 -10.61
CA PHE A 620 -31.75 17.56 -10.73
C PHE A 620 -31.23 18.80 -11.49
N ASN A 621 -32.08 19.44 -12.29
CA ASN A 621 -31.72 20.71 -12.95
C ASN A 621 -31.67 21.91 -11.99
N LYS A 622 -32.26 21.79 -10.80
CA LYS A 622 -32.36 22.85 -9.78
C LYS A 622 -32.23 22.26 -8.37
N LEU A 623 -30.99 21.99 -7.97
CA LEU A 623 -30.69 21.44 -6.66
C LEU A 623 -30.78 22.51 -5.56
N PRO A 624 -31.30 22.16 -4.37
CA PRO A 624 -31.48 23.09 -3.26
C PRO A 624 -30.17 23.51 -2.58
N ASN A 625 -29.16 22.62 -2.57
CA ASN A 625 -27.86 22.85 -1.90
C ASN A 625 -26.73 22.59 -2.91
N THR A 626 -26.14 23.64 -3.48
CA THR A 626 -25.03 23.50 -4.45
C THR A 626 -23.77 24.17 -3.92
N ASN A 627 -22.67 23.40 -3.82
CA ASN A 627 -21.36 23.93 -3.47
C ASN A 627 -20.69 24.54 -4.72
N LEU A 628 -20.23 25.79 -4.62
CA LEU A 628 -19.65 26.56 -5.72
C LEU A 628 -18.42 25.87 -6.34
N PHE A 629 -17.55 25.25 -5.54
CA PHE A 629 -16.35 24.56 -6.03
C PHE A 629 -16.68 23.25 -6.77
N LYS A 630 -17.62 22.47 -6.24
CA LYS A 630 -18.07 21.20 -6.85
C LYS A 630 -18.83 21.43 -8.16
N SER A 631 -19.51 22.57 -8.30
CA SER A 631 -20.19 22.99 -9.53
C SER A 631 -19.26 23.20 -10.74
N ILE A 632 -17.95 23.32 -10.49
CA ILE A 632 -16.91 23.51 -11.50
C ILE A 632 -16.22 22.18 -11.83
N PHE A 633 -15.81 21.40 -10.82
CA PHE A 633 -14.97 20.21 -11.01
C PHE A 633 -15.71 18.86 -11.01
N ALA A 634 -16.89 18.78 -10.41
CA ALA A 634 -17.64 17.53 -10.27
C ALA A 634 -19.15 17.73 -10.52
N ARG A 635 -19.49 18.62 -11.47
CA ARG A 635 -20.88 18.99 -11.78
C ARG A 635 -21.78 17.80 -12.15
N HIS A 636 -21.18 16.73 -12.69
CA HIS A 636 -21.88 15.52 -13.10
C HIS A 636 -22.19 14.57 -11.94
N ILE A 637 -21.83 14.90 -10.69
CA ILE A 637 -22.10 14.09 -9.50
C ILE A 637 -22.97 14.89 -8.54
N VAL A 638 -24.12 14.33 -8.17
CA VAL A 638 -25.01 14.86 -7.14
C VAL A 638 -24.95 13.92 -5.95
N THR A 639 -24.43 14.40 -4.82
CA THR A 639 -24.36 13.62 -3.58
C THR A 639 -25.70 13.64 -2.86
N GLY A 640 -25.99 12.59 -2.09
CA GLY A 640 -27.22 12.44 -1.32
C GLY A 640 -27.69 13.70 -0.58
N PRO A 641 -26.83 14.37 0.20
CA PRO A 641 -27.18 15.61 0.90
C PRO A 641 -27.56 16.79 -0.02
N GLU A 642 -27.10 16.82 -1.27
CA GLU A 642 -27.43 17.88 -2.24
C GLU A 642 -28.84 17.72 -2.81
N THR A 643 -29.43 16.53 -2.69
CA THR A 643 -30.82 16.28 -3.08
C THR A 643 -31.80 16.98 -2.16
N GLY A 644 -31.41 17.25 -0.90
CA GLY A 644 -32.32 17.76 0.14
C GLY A 644 -33.35 16.74 0.62
N LEU A 645 -33.20 15.46 0.24
CA LEU A 645 -34.03 14.34 0.67
C LEU A 645 -33.19 13.42 1.58
N GLU A 646 -33.61 13.25 2.82
CA GLU A 646 -32.92 12.40 3.80
C GLU A 646 -32.83 10.94 3.31
N GLU A 647 -33.85 10.50 2.57
CA GLU A 647 -33.95 9.16 1.99
C GLU A 647 -32.79 8.85 1.03
N PHE A 648 -32.22 9.86 0.37
CA PHE A 648 -31.09 9.71 -0.55
C PHE A 648 -29.75 10.09 0.06
N SER A 649 -29.67 10.44 1.35
CA SER A 649 -28.42 10.83 2.01
C SER A 649 -27.31 9.78 1.88
N GLY A 650 -27.67 8.50 1.78
CA GLY A 650 -26.76 7.37 1.59
C GLY A 650 -26.44 6.98 0.15
N CYS A 651 -26.76 7.77 -0.88
CA CYS A 651 -26.34 7.51 -2.26
C CYS A 651 -25.81 8.73 -3.03
N ASN A 652 -25.10 8.44 -4.13
CA ASN A 652 -24.66 9.41 -5.11
C ASN A 652 -25.28 9.13 -6.48
N PHE A 653 -25.61 10.20 -7.20
CA PHE A 653 -26.10 10.16 -8.58
C PHE A 653 -25.02 10.69 -9.53
N THR A 654 -24.53 9.85 -10.43
CA THR A 654 -23.49 10.20 -11.40
C THR A 654 -24.09 10.24 -12.81
N PHE A 655 -24.07 11.41 -13.42
CA PHE A 655 -24.64 11.70 -14.73
C PHE A 655 -23.57 11.48 -15.83
N GLY A 656 -23.91 10.67 -16.82
CA GLY A 656 -23.16 10.45 -18.05
C GLY A 656 -23.84 11.12 -19.25
N LYS A 657 -23.30 10.91 -20.46
CA LYS A 657 -23.95 11.33 -21.72
C LYS A 657 -25.12 10.40 -22.05
N GLY A 658 -26.22 10.52 -21.32
CA GLY A 658 -27.44 9.72 -21.49
C GLY A 658 -27.58 8.51 -20.55
N THR A 659 -26.66 8.35 -19.60
CA THR A 659 -26.71 7.33 -18.54
C THR A 659 -26.74 7.99 -17.18
N LEU A 660 -27.48 7.40 -16.23
CA LEU A 660 -27.48 7.82 -14.84
C LEU A 660 -27.13 6.62 -13.98
N LEU A 661 -26.07 6.75 -13.18
CA LEU A 661 -25.61 5.73 -12.25
C LEU A 661 -25.96 6.16 -10.82
N VAL A 662 -26.55 5.25 -10.05
CA VAL A 662 -26.77 5.44 -8.61
C VAL A 662 -25.80 4.54 -7.86
N THR A 663 -25.04 5.11 -6.93
CA THR A 663 -24.06 4.39 -6.11
C THR A 663 -24.41 4.51 -4.65
N ALA A 664 -24.46 3.39 -3.93
CA ALA A 664 -24.63 3.37 -2.49
C ALA A 664 -23.34 3.81 -1.79
N THR A 665 -23.46 4.70 -0.80
CA THR A 665 -22.32 5.28 -0.06
C THR A 665 -22.35 4.95 1.43
N SER A 666 -23.45 4.37 1.93
CA SER A 666 -23.58 3.91 3.32
C SER A 666 -24.45 2.65 3.38
N ALA A 667 -24.07 1.72 4.27
CA ALA A 667 -24.86 0.53 4.59
C ALA A 667 -26.12 0.85 5.45
N SER A 668 -26.18 2.02 6.08
CA SER A 668 -27.29 2.42 6.96
C SER A 668 -28.58 2.80 6.21
N HIS A 669 -28.49 3.13 4.92
CA HIS A 669 -29.63 3.49 4.09
C HIS A 669 -29.88 2.40 3.05
N THR A 670 -30.91 1.59 3.24
CA THR A 670 -31.27 0.54 2.29
C THR A 670 -31.93 1.16 1.05
N ILE A 671 -31.21 1.12 -0.07
CA ILE A 671 -31.69 1.58 -1.37
C ILE A 671 -31.97 0.38 -2.26
N ARG A 672 -33.07 0.42 -2.99
CA ARG A 672 -33.52 -0.61 -3.92
C ARG A 672 -33.79 0.03 -5.27
N ILE A 673 -33.40 -0.64 -6.35
CA ILE A 673 -33.69 -0.23 -7.72
C ILE A 673 -34.56 -1.33 -8.34
N ASN A 674 -35.75 -0.97 -8.82
CA ASN A 674 -36.73 -1.92 -9.38
C ASN A 674 -36.94 -3.17 -8.50
N ASN A 675 -37.11 -2.94 -7.19
CA ASN A 675 -37.34 -3.97 -6.17
C ASN A 675 -36.14 -4.90 -5.87
N HIS A 676 -34.94 -4.59 -6.38
CA HIS A 676 -33.69 -5.28 -6.03
C HIS A 676 -32.81 -4.39 -5.13
N PRO A 677 -32.19 -4.93 -4.07
CA PRO A 677 -31.25 -4.17 -3.24
C PRO A 677 -30.07 -3.67 -4.08
N LEU A 678 -29.74 -2.39 -3.92
CA LEU A 678 -28.59 -1.77 -4.56
C LEU A 678 -27.31 -2.21 -3.82
N VAL A 679 -26.49 -3.05 -4.46
CA VAL A 679 -25.16 -3.44 -3.96
C VAL A 679 -24.12 -2.74 -4.82
N GLY A 680 -23.37 -1.80 -4.22
CA GLY A 680 -22.40 -0.98 -4.94
C GLY A 680 -23.07 0.08 -5.82
N SER A 681 -23.34 -0.22 -7.09
CA SER A 681 -23.90 0.75 -8.04
C SER A 681 -24.80 0.12 -9.09
N ALA A 682 -25.79 0.86 -9.60
CA ALA A 682 -26.68 0.42 -10.66
C ALA A 682 -27.06 1.57 -11.58
N TYR A 683 -27.19 1.26 -12.88
CA TYR A 683 -27.71 2.22 -13.86
C TYR A 683 -29.22 2.33 -13.74
N ILE A 684 -29.72 3.56 -13.81
CA ILE A 684 -31.16 3.86 -13.84
C ILE A 684 -31.52 4.52 -15.16
N SER A 685 -32.63 4.07 -15.74
CA SER A 685 -33.21 4.59 -16.98
C SER A 685 -34.53 5.31 -16.69
N ASP A 686 -35.06 6.02 -17.69
CA ASP A 686 -36.37 6.66 -17.59
C ASP A 686 -37.45 5.69 -17.10
N GLY A 687 -38.23 6.12 -16.12
CA GLY A 687 -39.30 5.32 -15.49
C GLY A 687 -38.84 4.36 -14.39
N THR A 688 -37.56 4.32 -14.03
CA THR A 688 -37.03 3.43 -12.97
C THR A 688 -37.60 3.75 -11.59
N TRP A 689 -37.98 2.72 -10.84
CA TRP A 689 -38.41 2.84 -9.46
C TRP A 689 -37.24 2.70 -8.48
N ILE A 690 -37.16 3.62 -7.53
CA ILE A 690 -36.12 3.72 -6.51
C ILE A 690 -36.81 3.63 -5.15
N GLY A 691 -36.59 2.54 -4.42
CA GLY A 691 -37.02 2.40 -3.02
C GLY A 691 -35.91 2.90 -2.10
N ALA A 692 -36.20 3.83 -1.20
CA ALA A 692 -35.23 4.33 -0.24
C ALA A 692 -35.92 4.54 1.12
N THR A 693 -35.35 3.96 2.19
CA THR A 693 -35.84 4.09 3.58
C THR A 693 -37.35 3.90 3.73
N GLY A 694 -37.90 2.89 3.04
CA GLY A 694 -39.33 2.54 3.09
C GLY A 694 -40.26 3.37 2.20
N LYS A 695 -39.76 4.38 1.48
CA LYS A 695 -40.51 5.16 0.49
C LYS A 695 -40.17 4.76 -0.94
N LEU A 696 -41.11 4.96 -1.85
CA LEU A 696 -40.95 4.64 -3.27
C LEU A 696 -40.93 5.92 -4.11
N PHE A 697 -39.92 6.00 -4.97
CA PHE A 697 -39.66 7.14 -5.85
C PHE A 697 -39.51 6.68 -7.30
N ARG A 698 -39.80 7.56 -8.25
CA ARG A 698 -39.64 7.28 -9.68
C ARG A 698 -38.73 8.29 -10.35
N PHE A 699 -37.70 7.80 -11.04
CA PHE A 699 -36.85 8.64 -11.90
C PHE A 699 -37.48 8.81 -13.27
N THR A 700 -37.51 10.05 -13.77
CA THR A 700 -38.04 10.38 -15.10
C THR A 700 -37.17 11.42 -15.81
N LEU A 701 -37.04 11.32 -17.14
CA LEU A 701 -36.32 12.30 -17.95
C LEU A 701 -37.15 13.56 -18.20
N ASP A 702 -38.45 13.39 -18.36
CA ASP A 702 -39.43 14.46 -18.55
C ASP A 702 -40.20 14.75 -17.26
N ARG A 703 -40.71 15.99 -17.15
CA ARG A 703 -41.49 16.40 -15.99
C ARG A 703 -42.84 15.66 -15.98
N THR A 704 -43.04 14.85 -14.96
CA THR A 704 -44.32 14.22 -14.64
C THR A 704 -45.32 15.27 -14.12
N TYR A 705 -46.54 15.22 -14.63
CA TYR A 705 -47.70 15.89 -14.05
C TYR A 705 -48.50 14.82 -13.30
N PRO A 706 -49.08 15.14 -12.13
CA PRO A 706 -49.97 14.19 -11.45
C PRO A 706 -51.08 13.77 -12.42
N ASP A 707 -51.32 12.47 -12.52
CA ASP A 707 -52.41 11.94 -13.34
C ASP A 707 -53.72 12.61 -12.91
N GLN A 708 -54.28 13.45 -13.79
CA GLN A 708 -55.66 13.86 -13.64
C GLN A 708 -56.50 12.60 -13.85
N ILE A 709 -57.04 12.11 -12.73
CA ILE A 709 -58.06 11.07 -12.68
C ILE A 709 -59.13 11.39 -13.75
N SER A 710 -59.28 10.48 -14.71
CA SER A 710 -60.51 10.31 -15.49
C SER A 710 -61.18 9.03 -15.05
#